data_AF-A0ABD3QIT1-F1
#
_entry.id   AF-A0ABD3QIT1-F1
#
_cell.length_a   1.000
_cell.length_b   1.000
_cell.length_c   1.000
_cell.angle_alpha   90.00
_cell.angle_beta   90.00
_cell.angle_gamma   90.00
#
_symmetry.space_group_name_H-M   'P 1'
#
loop_
_entity.id
_entity.type
_entity.pdbx_description
1 polymer ?
#
loop_
_entity_poly.entity_id
_entity_poly.type
_entity_poly.pdbx_seq_one_letter_code
_entity_poly.pdbx_strand_id
1 'polypeptide(L)'
;MLVKRFCVVGIAASIFSPVLVFGASRPHRGLQDSAYEVEVARISLTDIDTQIPDIEAVHNNVPFEVIADLVWAEDIFVESSSNVLTYEMTIDGKVEGTGLVDLNESRSLPSVINCGVATMDSSGTHTVGVTVKVDGYESTNERDYQSFAAGASFVPLIIVLLFASTTHMVELALGLGIFVGACMCAGSLTQGFRDMLDIYILRALADVDHGYVYLFILFMAGLVGLMEKSGGLLGITEALKGYVKSSRSAQGASFLAGCLIFFDDYANCLVAGYSMRPLADACGMSREKLAFIVDATAAPIASIVPISSWVGFEISLIQEEVTKIYQLYDNPSISESGFSVFLETIKYRYYCIFMLFFIPLIIISGRDFGPMLIAERAVRVYGRKDGGDGAMLAADGQVLQSHNAPPTDLPKKWWNLAFPIVMLIVYIFYLLAWTGKDPSDPNQSFVNVMENANAYQALLWGTMGAALTAVGFYFLQDYKDGKIIWFNVKGWINRVVRGSQKYSQKCCRDKHAIVPTAEEDEKSHALVLMGYEQAMSSFILGMEKIFGALVVLTLAWASGAIMKAVGLNRLFGAIVTNPALNYQILPTLSFIISILIAFATGTSWGTMTIMFPLIVVPSYEASNGDSNIFYGVIAGILAGAVAGDHASPISDTTILGAMASECMLINHVKTQAPYAAMVAIWSVLVGTLPSGRGTFGNGICALLGFLAMLFHAFVTAAPAINKSGRYDIFTEFYLFITGNEDQYLVDLKEKTKQVFETGEALEVTEEDIKAFDDDEGLLKDQGEEFDLAMYEAYEATFTSPVHDKDTIPEEESAVEFTLDESTVVTNAPMDEESTVDHTVGEPILTAGTLADEESAVEYTLGESTTSALSA
;
A
#
# COMPACT_ATOMS: atom_id res chain seq x y z
N MET A 1 -45.00 37.78 -14.60
CA MET A 1 -45.05 36.32 -14.85
C MET A 1 -43.75 35.95 -15.53
N LEU A 2 -43.00 34.92 -15.13
CA LEU A 2 -43.14 34.03 -13.96
C LEU A 2 -41.94 34.25 -13.01
N VAL A 3 -42.16 34.11 -11.70
CA VAL A 3 -41.09 34.03 -10.69
C VAL A 3 -41.39 32.81 -9.81
N LYS A 4 -40.62 31.73 -9.98
CA LYS A 4 -40.35 30.65 -9.00
C LYS A 4 -39.52 29.53 -9.64
N ARG A 5 -38.78 28.81 -8.79
CA ARG A 5 -37.97 27.59 -9.10
C ARG A 5 -36.80 27.78 -10.07
N PHE A 6 -35.67 28.22 -9.53
CA PHE A 6 -34.42 27.43 -9.53
C PHE A 6 -33.46 28.02 -8.48
N CYS A 7 -33.22 27.27 -7.40
CA CYS A 7 -32.20 27.56 -6.38
C CYS A 7 -31.89 26.29 -5.59
N VAL A 8 -30.59 26.02 -5.43
CA VAL A 8 -29.95 25.31 -4.30
C VAL A 8 -30.61 24.00 -3.84
N VAL A 9 -30.06 22.88 -4.30
CA VAL A 9 -29.85 21.70 -3.44
C VAL A 9 -28.39 21.78 -3.00
N GLY A 10 -28.15 22.28 -1.79
CA GLY A 10 -26.82 22.37 -1.20
C GLY A 10 -26.58 21.17 -0.30
N ILE A 11 -25.45 20.48 -0.49
CA ILE A 11 -24.99 19.41 0.39
C ILE A 11 -24.18 20.05 1.51
N ALA A 12 -24.75 20.14 2.72
CA ALA A 12 -24.05 20.55 3.94
C ALA A 12 -24.83 20.14 5.20
N ALA A 13 -24.09 19.81 6.27
CA ALA A 13 -24.55 19.73 7.66
C ALA A 13 -25.71 18.75 8.00
N SER A 14 -25.37 17.45 8.07
CA SER A 14 -26.02 16.48 8.97
C SER A 14 -25.02 15.88 9.97
N ILE A 15 -24.14 16.74 10.50
CA ILE A 15 -23.31 16.49 11.68
C ILE A 15 -23.90 17.34 12.82
N PHE A 16 -23.81 16.86 14.06
CA PHE A 16 -24.66 17.19 15.21
C PHE A 16 -26.04 16.53 15.19
N SER A 17 -26.12 15.35 15.82
CA SER A 17 -27.24 15.06 16.71
C SER A 17 -26.96 15.73 18.06
N PRO A 18 -27.61 16.86 18.42
CA PRO A 18 -27.83 17.15 19.83
C PRO A 18 -28.81 16.10 20.39
N VAL A 19 -28.75 15.83 21.70
CA VAL A 19 -29.75 14.99 22.38
C VAL A 19 -31.07 15.77 22.43
N LEU A 20 -31.91 15.59 21.41
CA LEU A 20 -33.24 16.20 21.35
C LEU A 20 -34.23 15.40 22.19
N VAL A 21 -34.18 15.65 23.51
CA VAL A 21 -35.19 15.20 24.46
C VAL A 21 -36.58 15.60 23.96
N PHE A 22 -37.51 14.65 23.93
CA PHE A 22 -38.89 14.91 23.50
C PHE A 22 -39.56 15.89 24.48
N GLY A 23 -39.71 17.15 24.04
CA GLY A 23 -40.41 18.23 24.73
C GLY A 23 -41.93 18.01 24.83
N ALA A 24 -42.35 16.90 25.42
CA ALA A 24 -43.73 16.64 25.79
C ALA A 24 -44.11 17.55 26.96
N SER A 25 -44.86 18.61 26.67
CA SER A 25 -45.27 19.64 27.62
C SER A 25 -46.17 19.07 28.73
N ARG A 26 -45.56 18.54 29.79
CA ARG A 26 -46.25 18.17 31.03
C ARG A 26 -46.91 19.43 31.62
N PRO A 27 -48.16 19.36 32.08
CA PRO A 27 -48.82 20.52 32.69
C PRO A 27 -48.12 20.88 34.01
N HIS A 28 -47.93 22.18 34.27
CA HIS A 28 -47.34 22.67 35.51
C HIS A 28 -48.09 22.09 36.73
N ARG A 29 -47.44 21.18 37.45
CA ARG A 29 -47.68 21.01 38.88
C ARG A 29 -46.95 22.13 39.62
N GLY A 30 -47.51 22.53 40.76
CA GLY A 30 -46.94 23.63 41.54
C GLY A 30 -45.58 23.27 42.13
N LEU A 31 -44.84 24.30 42.53
CA LEU A 31 -43.56 24.21 43.25
C LEU A 31 -43.66 23.19 44.40
N GLN A 32 -42.97 22.07 44.22
CA GLN A 32 -42.56 21.15 45.26
C GLN A 32 -41.06 20.94 45.08
N ASP A 33 -40.34 21.02 46.18
CA ASP A 33 -38.91 20.79 46.41
C ASP A 33 -38.20 20.04 45.26
N SER A 34 -37.46 20.79 44.44
CA SER A 34 -36.51 20.22 43.48
C SER A 34 -35.39 19.50 44.24
N ALA A 35 -35.12 18.25 43.88
CA ALA A 35 -34.01 17.45 44.42
C ALA A 35 -32.89 17.31 43.37
N TYR A 36 -31.77 16.70 43.77
CA TYR A 36 -30.73 16.30 42.82
C TYR A 36 -31.23 15.19 41.88
N GLU A 37 -31.48 15.52 40.61
CA GLU A 37 -31.74 14.56 39.53
C GLU A 37 -30.42 14.29 38.79
N VAL A 38 -29.94 13.04 38.85
CA VAL A 38 -28.64 12.59 38.33
C VAL A 38 -28.79 11.26 37.60
N GLU A 39 -28.29 11.19 36.36
CA GLU A 39 -28.32 10.02 35.50
C GLU A 39 -26.92 9.43 35.34
N VAL A 40 -26.78 8.11 35.54
CA VAL A 40 -25.57 7.37 35.16
C VAL A 40 -25.59 7.21 33.64
N ALA A 41 -24.92 8.10 32.92
CA ALA A 41 -25.01 8.18 31.46
C ALA A 41 -24.19 7.10 30.74
N ARG A 42 -23.05 6.71 31.33
CA ARG A 42 -22.14 5.70 30.76
C ARG A 42 -21.36 5.00 31.86
N ILE A 43 -21.09 3.72 31.64
CA ILE A 43 -20.10 2.93 32.40
C ILE A 43 -18.92 2.64 31.48
N SER A 44 -17.72 2.93 31.99
CA SER A 44 -16.43 2.61 31.38
C SER A 44 -15.58 1.83 32.37
N LEU A 45 -14.67 1.00 31.86
CA LEU A 45 -13.72 0.24 32.68
C LEU A 45 -12.31 0.76 32.39
N THR A 46 -11.49 0.89 33.43
CA THR A 46 -10.08 1.27 33.31
C THR A 46 -9.21 0.14 33.84
N ASP A 47 -8.26 -0.34 33.03
CA ASP A 47 -7.33 -1.38 33.41
C ASP A 47 -6.30 -0.83 34.41
N ILE A 48 -6.15 -1.46 35.58
CA ILE A 48 -5.33 -0.89 36.66
C ILE A 48 -3.84 -1.11 36.40
N ASP A 49 -3.46 -2.29 35.89
CA ASP A 49 -2.06 -2.65 35.67
C ASP A 49 -1.41 -1.84 34.53
N THR A 50 -2.23 -1.32 33.60
CA THR A 50 -1.75 -0.57 32.42
C THR A 50 -2.30 0.86 32.30
N GLN A 51 -3.19 1.29 33.20
CA GLN A 51 -3.84 2.61 33.21
C GLN A 51 -4.56 2.97 31.90
N ILE A 52 -5.00 1.96 31.13
CA ILE A 52 -5.71 2.16 29.86
C ILE A 52 -7.22 2.27 30.16
N PRO A 53 -7.86 3.43 29.88
CA PRO A 53 -9.29 3.61 30.08
C PRO A 53 -10.11 3.00 28.93
N ASP A 54 -11.42 2.92 29.15
CA ASP A 54 -12.43 2.56 28.14
C ASP A 54 -12.25 1.16 27.49
N ILE A 55 -11.77 0.17 28.26
CA ILE A 55 -11.57 -1.19 27.75
C ILE A 55 -12.90 -1.86 27.33
N GLU A 56 -12.94 -2.50 26.16
CA GLU A 56 -14.14 -3.19 25.65
C GLU A 56 -14.26 -4.65 26.12
N ALA A 57 -13.15 -5.28 26.51
CA ALA A 57 -13.09 -6.63 27.06
C ALA A 57 -12.23 -6.70 28.33
N VAL A 58 -12.49 -7.67 29.20
CA VAL A 58 -11.79 -7.90 30.48
C VAL A 58 -10.90 -9.15 30.38
N HIS A 59 -9.78 -9.15 31.08
CA HIS A 59 -8.90 -10.31 31.16
C HIS A 59 -9.09 -11.03 32.51
N ASN A 60 -9.27 -12.35 32.50
CA ASN A 60 -9.62 -13.07 33.73
C ASN A 60 -8.56 -12.88 34.83
N ASN A 61 -9.01 -12.56 36.05
CA ASN A 61 -8.18 -12.27 37.24
C ASN A 61 -7.30 -11.00 37.13
N VAL A 62 -7.47 -10.17 36.10
CA VAL A 62 -6.83 -8.84 36.01
C VAL A 62 -7.78 -7.81 36.66
N PRO A 63 -7.28 -6.93 37.57
CA PRO A 63 -8.11 -5.96 38.25
C PRO A 63 -8.37 -4.72 37.39
N PHE A 64 -9.58 -4.18 37.46
CA PHE A 64 -10.01 -2.98 36.74
C PHE A 64 -10.81 -2.06 37.66
N GLU A 65 -10.74 -0.76 37.41
CA GLU A 65 -11.66 0.22 38.02
C GLU A 65 -12.92 0.36 37.19
N VAL A 66 -14.07 0.42 37.87
CA VAL A 66 -15.35 0.80 37.26
C VAL A 66 -15.53 2.30 37.39
N ILE A 67 -15.62 2.99 36.25
CA ILE A 67 -15.84 4.43 36.17
C ILE A 67 -17.25 4.69 35.64
N ALA A 68 -17.95 5.66 36.21
CA ALA A 68 -19.29 6.04 35.80
C ALA A 68 -19.39 7.55 35.51
N ASP A 69 -19.79 7.89 34.29
CA ASP A 69 -20.05 9.25 33.85
C ASP A 69 -21.45 9.67 34.31
N LEU A 70 -21.56 10.86 34.92
CA LEU A 70 -22.79 11.39 35.52
C LEU A 70 -23.28 12.64 34.78
N VAL A 71 -24.54 12.62 34.39
CA VAL A 71 -25.27 13.77 33.83
C VAL A 71 -26.25 14.30 34.87
N TRP A 72 -26.29 15.62 35.04
CA TRP A 72 -27.11 16.31 36.03
C TRP A 72 -28.11 17.23 35.34
N ALA A 73 -29.31 17.40 35.90
CA ALA A 73 -30.31 18.33 35.36
C ALA A 73 -29.87 19.81 35.46
N GLU A 74 -30.35 20.67 34.56
CA GLU A 74 -29.87 22.07 34.48
C GLU A 74 -30.34 22.98 35.63
N ASP A 75 -31.49 22.70 36.27
CA ASP A 75 -32.13 23.53 37.29
C ASP A 75 -31.87 23.02 38.73
N ILE A 76 -30.62 23.11 39.21
CA ILE A 76 -30.23 22.60 40.54
C ILE A 76 -29.78 23.73 41.49
N PHE A 77 -30.70 24.14 42.38
CA PHE A 77 -30.37 24.89 43.62
C PHE A 77 -31.35 24.47 44.73
N VAL A 78 -30.81 23.89 45.82
CA VAL A 78 -31.60 23.34 46.93
C VAL A 78 -30.91 23.67 48.26
N GLU A 79 -31.63 24.26 49.23
CA GLU A 79 -31.08 24.54 50.58
C GLU A 79 -31.24 23.37 51.56
N SER A 80 -31.88 22.28 51.13
CA SER A 80 -32.35 21.17 51.98
C SER A 80 -32.04 19.77 51.47
N SER A 81 -31.17 19.65 50.46
CA SER A 81 -30.72 18.37 49.92
C SER A 81 -29.74 17.65 50.85
N SER A 82 -29.68 16.32 50.74
CA SER A 82 -28.60 15.53 51.31
C SER A 82 -27.36 15.69 50.44
N ASN A 83 -26.28 16.20 51.05
CA ASN A 83 -25.05 16.53 50.34
C ASN A 83 -24.14 15.31 50.10
N VAL A 84 -24.72 14.11 50.02
CA VAL A 84 -23.96 12.86 49.88
C VAL A 84 -24.58 12.03 48.77
N LEU A 85 -23.84 11.88 47.68
CA LEU A 85 -24.13 10.89 46.65
C LEU A 85 -23.66 9.53 47.14
N THR A 86 -24.51 8.52 47.04
CA THR A 86 -24.13 7.13 47.36
C THR A 86 -24.13 6.31 46.07
N TYR A 87 -23.18 5.40 45.92
CA TYR A 87 -23.12 4.49 44.77
C TYR A 87 -23.01 3.03 45.20
N GLU A 88 -23.51 2.15 44.33
CA GLU A 88 -23.51 0.70 44.47
C GLU A 88 -23.08 0.09 43.13
N MET A 89 -21.96 -0.61 43.12
CA MET A 89 -21.38 -1.26 41.95
C MET A 89 -21.66 -2.76 42.00
N THR A 90 -22.24 -3.30 40.93
CA THR A 90 -22.62 -4.70 40.80
C THR A 90 -21.90 -5.37 39.64
N ILE A 91 -21.60 -6.67 39.80
CA ILE A 91 -21.23 -7.57 38.71
C ILE A 91 -22.19 -8.76 38.78
N ASP A 92 -22.86 -9.07 37.68
CA ASP A 92 -23.88 -10.13 37.58
C ASP A 92 -25.00 -10.02 38.64
N GLY A 93 -25.32 -8.78 39.05
CA GLY A 93 -26.28 -8.48 40.11
C GLY A 93 -25.78 -8.73 41.56
N LYS A 94 -24.52 -9.14 41.75
CA LYS A 94 -23.86 -9.18 43.06
C LYS A 94 -23.16 -7.84 43.33
N VAL A 95 -23.39 -7.26 44.50
CA VAL A 95 -22.70 -6.03 44.93
C VAL A 95 -21.23 -6.36 45.24
N GLU A 96 -20.31 -5.69 44.54
CA GLU A 96 -18.86 -5.78 44.77
C GLU A 96 -18.32 -4.51 45.46
N GLY A 97 -18.89 -3.34 45.14
CA GLY A 97 -18.46 -2.06 45.68
C GLY A 97 -19.62 -1.20 46.17
N THR A 98 -19.41 -0.43 47.24
CA THR A 98 -20.30 0.67 47.66
C THR A 98 -19.47 1.83 48.18
N GLY A 99 -19.97 3.06 48.02
CA GLY A 99 -19.25 4.25 48.48
C GLY A 99 -20.13 5.49 48.62
N LEU A 100 -19.51 6.55 49.15
CA LEU A 100 -20.13 7.83 49.47
C LEU A 100 -19.24 8.97 48.95
N VAL A 101 -19.84 9.95 48.28
CA VAL A 101 -19.18 11.14 47.72
C VAL A 101 -19.86 12.38 48.32
N ASP A 102 -19.13 13.18 49.09
CA ASP A 102 -19.64 14.43 49.66
C ASP A 102 -19.62 15.54 48.59
N LEU A 103 -20.75 16.23 48.42
CA LEU A 103 -20.97 17.27 47.43
C LEU A 103 -20.60 18.68 47.95
N ASN A 104 -20.31 18.83 49.26
CA ASN A 104 -20.02 20.13 49.88
C ASN A 104 -18.60 20.66 49.65
N GLU A 105 -17.58 19.80 49.67
CA GLU A 105 -16.18 20.27 49.78
C GLU A 105 -15.74 21.11 48.56
N SER A 106 -16.25 20.76 47.38
CA SER A 106 -15.95 21.44 46.12
C SER A 106 -17.04 22.42 45.65
N ARG A 107 -18.30 22.21 46.05
CA ARG A 107 -19.51 22.81 45.44
C ARG A 107 -19.64 22.58 43.92
N SER A 108 -18.93 21.60 43.38
CA SER A 108 -19.04 21.19 41.97
C SER A 108 -19.63 19.79 41.89
N LEU A 109 -20.73 19.64 41.16
CA LEU A 109 -21.33 18.33 40.90
C LEU A 109 -20.33 17.45 40.12
N PRO A 110 -20.01 16.23 40.58
CA PRO A 110 -19.06 15.37 39.89
C PRO A 110 -19.66 14.88 38.57
N SER A 111 -18.96 15.14 37.46
CA SER A 111 -19.32 14.60 36.14
C SER A 111 -18.85 13.15 35.93
N VAL A 112 -17.98 12.65 36.83
CA VAL A 112 -17.42 11.30 36.80
C VAL A 112 -17.25 10.84 38.25
N ILE A 113 -17.55 9.57 38.53
CA ILE A 113 -17.19 8.90 39.80
C ILE A 113 -16.40 7.61 39.51
N ASN A 114 -15.41 7.35 40.36
CA ASN A 114 -14.74 6.05 40.43
C ASN A 114 -15.52 5.19 41.43
N CYS A 115 -16.09 4.10 40.96
CA CYS A 115 -16.91 3.18 41.76
C CYS A 115 -16.10 2.10 42.47
N GLY A 116 -14.78 2.06 42.27
CA GLY A 116 -13.84 1.14 42.89
C GLY A 116 -13.36 0.02 41.97
N VAL A 117 -12.52 -0.85 42.55
CA VAL A 117 -11.83 -1.96 41.87
C VAL A 117 -12.66 -3.23 41.90
N ALA A 118 -12.67 -3.98 40.79
CA ALA A 118 -13.22 -5.33 40.71
C ALA A 118 -12.35 -6.27 39.86
N THR A 119 -12.67 -7.58 39.88
CA THR A 119 -12.09 -8.63 39.03
C THR A 119 -13.19 -9.49 38.42
N MET A 120 -12.90 -10.14 37.29
CA MET A 120 -13.73 -11.21 36.73
C MET A 120 -12.90 -12.50 36.68
N ASP A 121 -13.34 -13.55 37.36
CA ASP A 121 -12.52 -14.76 37.57
C ASP A 121 -12.80 -15.84 36.49
N SER A 122 -14.04 -15.89 35.99
CA SER A 122 -14.50 -16.76 34.90
C SER A 122 -14.43 -16.06 33.54
N SER A 123 -14.41 -16.85 32.45
CA SER A 123 -14.62 -16.34 31.08
C SER A 123 -16.11 -16.35 30.71
N GLY A 124 -16.62 -15.27 30.11
CA GLY A 124 -17.98 -15.18 29.59
C GLY A 124 -18.52 -13.75 29.53
N THR A 125 -19.82 -13.61 29.25
CA THR A 125 -20.53 -12.33 29.45
C THR A 125 -20.69 -12.07 30.94
N HIS A 126 -20.28 -10.88 31.38
CA HIS A 126 -20.53 -10.35 32.71
C HIS A 126 -21.21 -8.99 32.62
N THR A 127 -22.29 -8.79 33.38
CA THR A 127 -23.05 -7.52 33.38
C THR A 127 -22.53 -6.64 34.51
N VAL A 128 -21.87 -5.53 34.17
CA VAL A 128 -21.40 -4.54 35.15
C VAL A 128 -22.46 -3.45 35.31
N GLY A 129 -22.99 -3.31 36.52
CA GLY A 129 -23.98 -2.31 36.88
C GLY A 129 -23.41 -1.24 37.81
N VAL A 130 -23.87 -0.01 37.65
CA VAL A 130 -23.64 1.08 38.60
C VAL A 130 -24.98 1.75 38.91
N THR A 131 -25.34 1.73 40.18
CA THR A 131 -26.50 2.42 40.73
C THR A 131 -26.06 3.61 41.57
N VAL A 132 -26.57 4.79 41.27
CA VAL A 132 -26.33 6.05 41.99
C VAL A 132 -27.61 6.52 42.65
N LYS A 133 -27.50 6.95 43.92
CA LYS A 133 -28.61 7.38 44.78
C LYS A 133 -28.29 8.71 45.45
N VAL A 134 -29.19 9.69 45.30
CA VAL A 134 -29.15 11.02 45.94
C VAL A 134 -30.57 11.45 46.27
N ASP A 135 -30.85 11.92 47.49
CA ASP A 135 -32.17 12.43 47.92
C ASP A 135 -33.42 11.55 47.64
N GLY A 136 -33.23 10.25 47.40
CA GLY A 136 -34.31 9.33 47.02
C GLY A 136 -34.59 9.27 45.51
N TYR A 137 -33.81 9.99 44.69
CA TYR A 137 -33.60 9.64 43.29
C TYR A 137 -32.65 8.44 43.19
N GLU A 138 -32.88 7.56 42.21
CA GLU A 138 -32.10 6.35 41.95
C GLU A 138 -31.95 6.19 40.43
N SER A 139 -30.71 6.15 39.95
CA SER A 139 -30.37 5.87 38.55
C SER A 139 -29.46 4.67 38.49
N THR A 140 -29.80 3.70 37.64
CA THR A 140 -28.99 2.51 37.37
C THR A 140 -28.69 2.45 35.88
N ASN A 141 -27.43 2.21 35.55
CA ASN A 141 -27.01 1.81 34.21
C ASN A 141 -26.32 0.44 34.31
N GLU A 142 -26.40 -0.36 33.26
CA GLU A 142 -25.83 -1.71 33.18
C GLU A 142 -25.23 -1.90 31.79
N ARG A 143 -24.01 -2.46 31.73
CA ARG A 143 -23.31 -2.76 30.48
C ARG A 143 -22.67 -4.13 30.55
N ASP A 144 -22.93 -4.95 29.53
CA ASP A 144 -22.28 -6.23 29.34
C ASP A 144 -20.84 -6.04 28.83
N TYR A 145 -19.93 -6.84 29.39
CA TYR A 145 -18.54 -6.97 28.96
C TYR A 145 -18.20 -8.45 28.78
N GLN A 146 -17.25 -8.77 27.89
CA GLN A 146 -16.71 -10.13 27.78
C GLN A 146 -15.41 -10.26 28.58
N SER A 147 -15.31 -11.33 29.37
CA SER A 147 -14.07 -11.78 29.99
C SER A 147 -13.48 -12.98 29.27
N PHE A 148 -12.16 -12.99 29.10
CA PHE A 148 -11.41 -14.18 28.67
C PHE A 148 -9.99 -14.21 29.24
N ALA A 149 -9.39 -15.40 29.28
CA ALA A 149 -8.00 -15.55 29.69
C ALA A 149 -7.08 -14.71 28.78
N ALA A 150 -6.24 -13.85 29.35
CA ALA A 150 -5.52 -12.79 28.63
C ALA A 150 -4.85 -13.26 27.31
N GLY A 151 -4.18 -14.43 27.32
CA GLY A 151 -3.53 -15.01 26.15
C GLY A 151 -4.45 -15.30 24.94
N ALA A 152 -5.77 -15.36 25.13
CA ALA A 152 -6.74 -15.45 24.02
C ALA A 152 -6.72 -14.21 23.12
N SER A 153 -6.25 -13.06 23.60
CA SER A 153 -6.08 -11.82 22.81
C SER A 153 -5.18 -12.01 21.58
N PHE A 154 -4.33 -13.04 21.54
CA PHE A 154 -3.54 -13.40 20.36
C PHE A 154 -4.32 -14.14 19.28
N VAL A 155 -5.52 -14.70 19.56
CA VAL A 155 -6.26 -15.54 18.61
C VAL A 155 -6.60 -14.81 17.31
N PRO A 156 -7.14 -13.56 17.31
CA PRO A 156 -7.40 -12.83 16.08
C PRO A 156 -6.13 -12.63 15.24
N LEU A 157 -5.02 -12.25 15.88
CA LEU A 157 -3.73 -12.06 15.20
C LEU A 157 -3.21 -13.37 14.61
N ILE A 158 -3.16 -14.45 15.40
CA ILE A 158 -2.71 -15.78 14.94
C ILE A 158 -3.54 -16.27 13.74
N ILE A 159 -4.85 -15.98 13.72
CA ILE A 159 -5.70 -16.32 12.58
C ILE A 159 -5.33 -15.50 11.33
N VAL A 160 -5.09 -14.19 11.43
CA VAL A 160 -4.56 -13.40 10.30
C VAL A 160 -3.24 -14.00 9.81
N LEU A 161 -2.25 -14.20 10.71
CA LEU A 161 -0.92 -14.69 10.36
C LEU A 161 -0.97 -16.04 9.62
N LEU A 162 -1.74 -17.00 10.15
CA LEU A 162 -1.84 -18.35 9.58
C LEU A 162 -2.68 -18.38 8.30
N PHE A 163 -3.80 -17.66 8.24
CA PHE A 163 -4.69 -17.67 7.07
C PHE A 163 -4.06 -16.95 5.88
N ALA A 164 -3.42 -15.80 6.10
CA ALA A 164 -2.67 -15.08 5.08
C ALA A 164 -1.52 -15.96 4.52
N SER A 165 -0.74 -16.59 5.41
CA SER A 165 0.38 -17.45 5.04
C SER A 165 0.00 -18.78 4.39
N THR A 166 -1.27 -19.20 4.38
CA THR A 166 -1.72 -20.48 3.80
C THR A 166 -2.68 -20.33 2.61
N THR A 167 -3.40 -19.22 2.51
CA THR A 167 -4.33 -18.95 1.39
C THR A 167 -3.80 -17.93 0.39
N HIS A 168 -2.80 -17.13 0.77
CA HIS A 168 -2.32 -15.96 0.02
C HIS A 168 -3.40 -14.88 -0.24
N MET A 169 -4.52 -14.90 0.50
CA MET A 169 -5.63 -13.94 0.37
C MET A 169 -5.68 -12.98 1.58
N VAL A 170 -5.26 -11.73 1.37
CA VAL A 170 -5.05 -10.72 2.41
C VAL A 170 -6.35 -10.27 3.06
N GLU A 171 -7.33 -9.97 2.21
CA GLU A 171 -8.61 -9.36 2.54
C GLU A 171 -9.46 -10.33 3.35
N LEU A 172 -9.40 -11.63 2.99
CA LEU A 172 -10.04 -12.70 3.75
C LEU A 172 -9.32 -12.96 5.07
N ALA A 173 -7.98 -12.92 5.12
CA ALA A 173 -7.24 -13.10 6.36
C ALA A 173 -7.53 -11.98 7.38
N LEU A 174 -7.44 -10.71 6.96
CA LEU A 174 -7.76 -9.54 7.78
C LEU A 174 -9.25 -9.54 8.18
N GLY A 175 -10.16 -9.78 7.22
CA GLY A 175 -11.59 -9.86 7.48
C GLY A 175 -11.95 -10.96 8.50
N LEU A 176 -11.33 -12.13 8.40
CA LEU A 176 -11.53 -13.23 9.36
C LEU A 176 -10.93 -12.89 10.74
N GLY A 177 -9.79 -12.21 10.80
CA GLY A 177 -9.22 -11.70 12.04
C GLY A 177 -10.15 -10.72 12.77
N ILE A 178 -10.66 -9.73 12.06
CA ILE A 178 -11.65 -8.76 12.59
C ILE A 178 -12.91 -9.50 13.05
N PHE A 179 -13.42 -10.45 12.24
CA PHE A 179 -14.61 -11.22 12.58
C PHE A 179 -14.46 -12.00 13.89
N VAL A 180 -13.35 -12.74 14.06
CA VAL A 180 -13.13 -13.54 15.28
C VAL A 180 -12.91 -12.63 16.50
N GLY A 181 -12.13 -11.55 16.37
CA GLY A 181 -11.96 -10.60 17.45
C GLY A 181 -13.28 -9.93 17.86
N ALA A 182 -14.10 -9.51 16.89
CA ALA A 182 -15.41 -8.93 17.17
C ALA A 182 -16.34 -9.94 17.86
N CYS A 183 -16.30 -11.22 17.47
CA CYS A 183 -17.02 -12.29 18.17
C CYS A 183 -16.51 -12.51 19.60
N MET A 184 -15.22 -12.31 19.88
CA MET A 184 -14.65 -12.37 21.24
C MET A 184 -15.10 -11.19 22.11
N CYS A 185 -15.15 -9.97 21.57
CA CYS A 185 -15.64 -8.78 22.29
C CYS A 185 -17.16 -8.82 22.51
N ALA A 186 -17.92 -9.36 21.56
CA ALA A 186 -19.39 -9.36 21.57
C ALA A 186 -20.03 -10.63 22.17
N GLY A 187 -19.23 -11.66 22.48
CA GLY A 187 -19.69 -12.93 23.06
C GLY A 187 -20.61 -13.79 22.17
N SER A 188 -20.94 -13.34 20.96
CA SER A 188 -21.84 -14.05 20.05
C SER A 188 -21.54 -13.78 18.57
N LEU A 189 -21.74 -14.81 17.75
CA LEU A 189 -21.44 -14.79 16.31
C LEU A 189 -22.24 -13.72 15.55
N THR A 190 -23.52 -13.54 15.91
CA THR A 190 -24.44 -12.59 15.25
C THR A 190 -24.23 -11.14 15.69
N GLN A 191 -23.72 -10.91 16.90
CA GLN A 191 -23.32 -9.56 17.30
C GLN A 191 -21.94 -9.23 16.74
N GLY A 192 -20.96 -10.13 16.84
CA GLY A 192 -19.62 -9.95 16.27
C GLY A 192 -19.61 -9.72 14.75
N PHE A 193 -20.53 -10.35 13.99
CA PHE A 193 -20.72 -10.04 12.57
C PHE A 193 -21.21 -8.59 12.33
N ARG A 194 -22.11 -8.09 13.18
CA ARG A 194 -22.61 -6.71 13.07
C ARG A 194 -21.56 -5.72 13.51
N ASP A 195 -20.88 -5.96 14.63
CA ASP A 195 -19.82 -5.10 15.13
C ASP A 195 -18.64 -5.02 14.16
N MET A 196 -18.25 -6.14 13.53
CA MET A 196 -17.27 -6.16 12.44
C MET A 196 -17.60 -5.11 11.35
N LEU A 197 -18.87 -5.01 10.96
CA LEU A 197 -19.33 -4.09 9.92
C LEU A 197 -19.54 -2.67 10.48
N ASP A 198 -20.43 -2.51 11.46
CA ASP A 198 -20.95 -1.23 11.97
C ASP A 198 -19.97 -0.50 12.90
N ILE A 199 -19.09 -1.22 13.60
CA ILE A 199 -18.10 -0.66 14.53
C ILE A 199 -16.72 -0.66 13.88
N TYR A 200 -16.18 -1.82 13.48
CA TYR A 200 -14.77 -1.92 13.11
C TYR A 200 -14.49 -1.41 11.69
N ILE A 201 -15.15 -1.97 10.67
CA ILE A 201 -14.93 -1.57 9.26
C ILE A 201 -15.53 -0.19 8.97
N LEU A 202 -16.77 0.08 9.40
CA LEU A 202 -17.42 1.36 9.11
C LEU A 202 -16.72 2.55 9.77
N ARG A 203 -16.26 2.44 11.03
CA ARG A 203 -15.50 3.54 11.67
C ARG A 203 -14.11 3.69 11.07
N ALA A 204 -13.44 2.59 10.70
CA ALA A 204 -12.16 2.67 9.99
C ALA A 204 -12.27 3.41 8.65
N LEU A 205 -13.38 3.26 7.92
CA LEU A 205 -13.64 3.95 6.66
C LEU A 205 -14.21 5.37 6.83
N ALA A 206 -14.93 5.64 7.92
CA ALA A 206 -15.54 6.93 8.22
C ALA A 206 -14.64 7.90 9.01
N ASP A 207 -13.44 7.45 9.41
CA ASP A 207 -12.43 8.31 9.99
C ASP A 207 -11.93 9.38 8.99
N VAL A 208 -11.67 10.58 9.50
CA VAL A 208 -11.36 11.75 8.68
C VAL A 208 -9.93 11.72 8.14
N ASP A 209 -8.96 11.28 8.93
CA ASP A 209 -7.55 11.25 8.54
C ASP A 209 -7.26 10.05 7.62
N HIS A 210 -7.89 8.91 7.89
CA HIS A 210 -7.99 7.79 6.94
C HIS A 210 -8.62 8.24 5.61
N GLY A 211 -9.67 9.06 5.65
CA GLY A 211 -10.32 9.62 4.46
C GLY A 211 -9.42 10.54 3.62
N TYR A 212 -8.52 11.32 4.25
CA TYR A 212 -7.50 12.09 3.52
C TYR A 212 -6.53 11.17 2.77
N VAL A 213 -6.04 10.11 3.43
CA VAL A 213 -5.12 9.12 2.84
C VAL A 213 -5.79 8.41 1.66
N TYR A 214 -7.02 7.93 1.84
CA TYR A 214 -7.81 7.23 0.81
C TYR A 214 -7.98 8.07 -0.46
N LEU A 215 -8.35 9.35 -0.32
CA LEU A 215 -8.51 10.27 -1.46
C LEU A 215 -7.17 10.66 -2.10
N PHE A 216 -6.10 10.79 -1.31
CA PHE A 216 -4.75 11.07 -1.81
C PHE A 216 -4.25 9.94 -2.71
N ILE A 217 -4.37 8.68 -2.27
CA ILE A 217 -3.97 7.47 -3.01
C ILE A 217 -4.73 7.40 -4.35
N LEU A 218 -6.06 7.56 -4.32
CA LEU A 218 -6.89 7.59 -5.53
C LEU A 218 -6.42 8.66 -6.53
N PHE A 219 -6.28 9.91 -6.08
CA PHE A 219 -5.90 10.99 -6.98
C PHE A 219 -4.45 10.86 -7.47
N MET A 220 -3.57 10.18 -6.72
CA MET A 220 -2.20 9.90 -7.16
C MET A 220 -2.18 8.82 -8.24
N ALA A 221 -2.92 7.72 -8.04
CA ALA A 221 -3.06 6.66 -9.04
C ALA A 221 -3.73 7.18 -10.34
N GLY A 222 -4.74 8.05 -10.21
CA GLY A 222 -5.32 8.77 -11.35
C GLY A 222 -4.32 9.70 -12.06
N LEU A 223 -3.46 10.40 -11.30
CA LEU A 223 -2.39 11.22 -11.87
C LEU A 223 -1.34 10.37 -12.61
N VAL A 224 -1.00 9.17 -12.11
CA VAL A 224 -0.16 8.20 -12.84
C VAL A 224 -0.84 7.78 -14.15
N GLY A 225 -2.15 7.51 -14.13
CA GLY A 225 -2.91 7.20 -15.35
C GLY A 225 -2.87 8.32 -16.40
N LEU A 226 -2.90 9.58 -15.98
CA LEU A 226 -2.66 10.72 -16.89
C LEU A 226 -1.22 10.75 -17.43
N MET A 227 -0.21 10.51 -16.60
CA MET A 227 1.20 10.48 -17.02
C MET A 227 1.50 9.34 -17.99
N GLU A 228 0.89 8.17 -17.79
CA GLU A 228 0.95 6.99 -18.66
C GLU A 228 0.44 7.33 -20.08
N LYS A 229 -0.78 7.85 -20.19
CA LYS A 229 -1.39 8.22 -21.49
C LYS A 229 -0.68 9.37 -22.20
N SER A 230 0.00 10.25 -21.46
CA SER A 230 0.72 11.42 -22.01
C SER A 230 2.00 11.08 -22.81
N GLY A 231 2.43 9.81 -22.83
CA GLY A 231 3.70 9.38 -23.42
C GLY A 231 4.94 9.87 -22.66
N GLY A 232 4.77 10.42 -21.45
CA GLY A 232 5.86 10.92 -20.61
C GLY A 232 6.84 9.83 -20.18
N LEU A 233 6.34 8.63 -19.87
CA LEU A 233 7.12 7.43 -19.54
C LEU A 233 8.13 7.10 -20.67
N LEU A 234 7.63 6.86 -21.88
CA LEU A 234 8.46 6.60 -23.08
C LEU A 234 9.39 7.78 -23.42
N GLY A 235 8.98 8.99 -23.03
CA GLY A 235 9.79 10.19 -23.14
C GLY A 235 11.02 10.21 -22.23
N ILE A 236 10.95 9.58 -21.05
CA ILE A 236 12.11 9.37 -20.16
C ILE A 236 13.05 8.32 -20.75
N THR A 237 12.52 7.21 -21.26
CA THR A 237 13.32 6.20 -21.97
C THR A 237 14.19 6.86 -23.05
N GLU A 238 13.59 7.64 -23.95
CA GLU A 238 14.31 8.30 -25.04
C GLU A 238 15.30 9.38 -24.55
N ALA A 239 15.01 10.05 -23.42
CA ALA A 239 15.92 11.04 -22.83
C ALA A 239 17.14 10.39 -22.15
N LEU A 240 16.97 9.21 -21.54
CA LEU A 240 18.03 8.50 -20.82
C LEU A 240 18.86 7.56 -21.71
N LYS A 241 18.35 7.14 -22.87
CA LYS A 241 19.00 6.26 -23.86
C LYS A 241 20.44 6.66 -24.28
N GLY A 242 20.79 7.94 -24.17
CA GLY A 242 22.17 8.41 -24.41
C GLY A 242 23.16 8.14 -23.27
N TYR A 243 22.65 7.97 -22.06
CA TYR A 243 23.39 7.83 -20.80
C TYR A 243 23.35 6.41 -20.24
N VAL A 244 22.19 5.75 -20.35
CA VAL A 244 21.93 4.37 -19.94
C VAL A 244 22.26 3.46 -21.11
N LYS A 245 23.26 2.57 -20.93
CA LYS A 245 23.87 1.74 -21.99
C LYS A 245 24.14 0.29 -21.59
N SER A 246 23.92 -0.06 -20.33
CA SER A 246 24.20 -1.38 -19.76
C SER A 246 23.31 -1.64 -18.55
N SER A 247 23.10 -2.92 -18.22
CA SER A 247 22.32 -3.36 -17.04
C SER A 247 22.66 -2.59 -15.76
N ARG A 248 23.96 -2.40 -15.44
CA ARG A 248 24.39 -1.58 -14.27
C ARG A 248 23.89 -0.13 -14.33
N SER A 249 23.92 0.50 -15.51
CA SER A 249 23.43 1.88 -15.67
C SER A 249 21.90 1.97 -15.67
N ALA A 250 21.19 0.93 -16.10
CA ALA A 250 19.73 0.85 -15.99
C ALA A 250 19.31 0.69 -14.52
N GLN A 251 19.91 -0.27 -13.80
CA GLN A 251 19.69 -0.46 -12.36
C GLN A 251 20.01 0.82 -11.58
N GLY A 252 21.11 1.51 -11.90
CA GLY A 252 21.47 2.79 -11.30
C GLY A 252 20.50 3.93 -11.62
N ALA A 253 19.93 3.97 -12.82
CA ALA A 253 18.87 4.92 -13.17
C ALA A 253 17.58 4.64 -12.41
N SER A 254 17.19 3.37 -12.25
CA SER A 254 16.02 2.97 -11.45
C SER A 254 16.15 3.34 -9.98
N PHE A 255 17.32 3.09 -9.37
CA PHE A 255 17.60 3.48 -7.99
C PHE A 255 17.52 5.01 -7.81
N LEU A 256 18.08 5.79 -8.74
CA LEU A 256 17.99 7.24 -8.71
C LEU A 256 16.57 7.76 -8.95
N ALA A 257 15.77 7.10 -9.80
CA ALA A 257 14.37 7.44 -9.99
C ALA A 257 13.58 7.26 -8.69
N GLY A 258 13.73 6.11 -8.02
CA GLY A 258 13.09 5.85 -6.73
C GLY A 258 13.53 6.81 -5.63
N CYS A 259 14.83 7.08 -5.49
CA CYS A 259 15.32 8.07 -4.52
C CYS A 259 14.87 9.52 -4.82
N LEU A 260 14.45 9.84 -6.06
CA LEU A 260 13.86 11.14 -6.40
C LEU A 260 12.34 11.19 -6.17
N ILE A 261 11.65 10.05 -6.24
CA ILE A 261 10.22 9.91 -5.93
C ILE A 261 10.08 9.51 -4.45
N PHE A 262 10.71 10.29 -3.56
CA PHE A 262 10.77 10.00 -2.12
C PHE A 262 9.53 10.46 -1.34
N PHE A 263 8.68 11.27 -1.97
CA PHE A 263 7.56 11.91 -1.31
C PHE A 263 6.39 10.95 -1.07
N ASP A 264 6.35 9.80 -1.75
CA ASP A 264 5.32 8.78 -1.62
C ASP A 264 5.80 7.42 -2.19
N ASP A 265 5.42 6.32 -1.55
CA ASP A 265 5.84 4.96 -1.87
C ASP A 265 5.05 4.32 -3.03
N TYR A 266 3.72 4.46 -3.06
CA TYR A 266 2.91 4.02 -4.19
C TYR A 266 3.27 4.79 -5.48
N ALA A 267 3.51 6.10 -5.36
CA ALA A 267 4.06 6.91 -6.44
C ALA A 267 5.39 6.37 -6.94
N ASN A 268 6.30 5.98 -6.04
CA ASN A 268 7.59 5.40 -6.41
C ASN A 268 7.38 4.08 -7.17
N CYS A 269 6.64 3.12 -6.60
CA CYS A 269 6.40 1.82 -7.21
C CYS A 269 5.88 1.92 -8.65
N LEU A 270 4.82 2.72 -8.87
CA LEU A 270 4.22 2.88 -10.18
C LEU A 270 5.09 3.71 -11.15
N VAL A 271 5.57 4.88 -10.73
CA VAL A 271 6.26 5.82 -11.64
C VAL A 271 7.68 5.35 -11.97
N ALA A 272 8.44 4.85 -10.99
CA ALA A 272 9.78 4.35 -11.25
C ALA A 272 9.73 3.05 -12.08
N GLY A 273 8.88 2.09 -11.71
CA GLY A 273 8.70 0.84 -12.45
C GLY A 273 8.33 1.07 -13.92
N TYR A 274 7.19 1.74 -14.19
CA TYR A 274 6.72 1.96 -15.56
C TYR A 274 7.68 2.82 -16.42
N SER A 275 8.42 3.76 -15.83
CA SER A 275 9.32 4.63 -16.61
C SER A 275 10.66 3.96 -16.93
N MET A 276 11.12 3.04 -16.08
CA MET A 276 12.42 2.39 -16.21
C MET A 276 12.35 1.04 -16.93
N ARG A 277 11.20 0.35 -16.94
CA ARG A 277 11.05 -0.96 -17.61
C ARG A 277 11.56 -0.98 -19.07
N PRO A 278 11.25 0.00 -19.95
CA PRO A 278 11.77 0.00 -21.31
C PRO A 278 13.29 0.23 -21.41
N LEU A 279 13.95 0.71 -20.33
CA LEU A 279 15.41 0.78 -20.22
C LEU A 279 16.00 -0.51 -19.67
N ALA A 280 15.31 -1.18 -18.73
CA ALA A 280 15.73 -2.47 -18.18
C ALA A 280 15.73 -3.57 -19.27
N ASP A 281 14.60 -3.73 -19.98
CA ASP A 281 14.43 -4.67 -21.09
C ASP A 281 15.48 -4.43 -22.21
N ALA A 282 15.82 -3.16 -22.47
CA ALA A 282 16.79 -2.76 -23.48
C ALA A 282 18.26 -2.90 -23.04
N CYS A 283 18.54 -3.10 -21.75
CA CYS A 283 19.90 -3.13 -21.18
C CYS A 283 20.31 -4.48 -20.58
N GLY A 284 19.46 -5.52 -20.67
CA GLY A 284 19.74 -6.83 -20.08
C GLY A 284 19.70 -6.81 -18.55
N MET A 285 18.65 -6.18 -18.00
CA MET A 285 18.33 -6.13 -16.57
C MET A 285 17.00 -6.86 -16.35
N SER A 286 16.94 -7.73 -15.34
CA SER A 286 15.73 -8.51 -15.06
C SER A 286 14.59 -7.64 -14.54
N ARG A 287 13.35 -8.03 -14.81
CA ARG A 287 12.16 -7.30 -14.33
C ARG A 287 11.90 -7.57 -12.84
N GLU A 288 12.30 -8.74 -12.35
CA GLU A 288 12.41 -9.04 -10.92
C GLU A 288 13.44 -8.11 -10.25
N LYS A 289 14.59 -7.86 -10.91
CA LYS A 289 15.59 -6.88 -10.45
C LYS A 289 15.07 -5.45 -10.48
N LEU A 290 14.22 -5.10 -11.46
CA LEU A 290 13.55 -3.81 -11.51
C LEU A 290 12.57 -3.63 -10.35
N ALA A 291 11.68 -4.61 -10.16
CA ALA A 291 10.70 -4.61 -9.07
C ALA A 291 11.40 -4.47 -7.72
N PHE A 292 12.45 -5.27 -7.47
CA PHE A 292 13.28 -5.12 -6.25
C PHE A 292 13.86 -3.71 -6.09
N ILE A 293 14.51 -3.13 -7.10
CA ILE A 293 15.14 -1.80 -6.93
C ILE A 293 14.10 -0.71 -6.64
N VAL A 294 12.92 -0.83 -7.23
CA VAL A 294 11.82 0.11 -7.07
C VAL A 294 11.18 -0.04 -5.67
N ASP A 295 10.72 -1.23 -5.32
CA ASP A 295 10.12 -1.60 -4.03
C ASP A 295 11.08 -1.31 -2.85
N ALA A 296 12.34 -1.74 -2.96
CA ALA A 296 13.40 -1.50 -1.98
C ALA A 296 13.85 -0.03 -1.85
N THR A 297 13.36 0.88 -2.70
CA THR A 297 13.49 2.32 -2.47
C THR A 297 12.22 2.97 -1.92
N ALA A 298 11.02 2.47 -2.27
CA ALA A 298 9.72 3.08 -1.98
C ALA A 298 9.51 3.43 -0.49
N ALA A 299 9.13 2.45 0.33
CA ALA A 299 8.98 2.64 1.77
C ALA A 299 10.31 3.02 2.48
N PRO A 300 11.48 2.44 2.14
CA PRO A 300 12.75 2.79 2.78
C PRO A 300 13.18 4.25 2.65
N ILE A 301 12.92 4.94 1.52
CA ILE A 301 13.25 6.37 1.39
C ILE A 301 12.18 7.25 2.05
N ALA A 302 10.90 6.91 1.88
CA ALA A 302 9.77 7.68 2.42
C ALA A 302 9.82 7.76 3.95
N SER A 303 10.25 6.68 4.61
CA SER A 303 10.40 6.59 6.07
C SER A 303 11.65 7.32 6.62
N ILE A 304 12.65 7.69 5.81
CA ILE A 304 13.85 8.43 6.29
C ILE A 304 13.93 9.88 5.86
N VAL A 305 13.21 10.31 4.82
CA VAL A 305 13.19 11.71 4.38
C VAL A 305 12.14 12.49 5.16
N PRO A 306 12.49 13.60 5.86
CA PRO A 306 11.54 14.36 6.70
C PRO A 306 10.39 15.10 5.97
N ILE A 307 10.14 14.79 4.69
CA ILE A 307 9.08 15.40 3.87
C ILE A 307 8.55 14.33 2.90
N SER A 308 7.59 13.52 3.36
CA SER A 308 6.92 12.45 2.59
C SER A 308 5.49 12.23 3.08
N SER A 309 4.71 11.39 2.39
CA SER A 309 3.37 10.96 2.82
C SER A 309 3.39 10.24 4.18
N TRP A 310 4.46 9.49 4.45
CA TRP A 310 4.69 8.78 5.70
C TRP A 310 4.91 9.70 6.89
N VAL A 311 5.62 10.82 6.69
CA VAL A 311 6.04 11.71 7.79
C VAL A 311 4.85 12.24 8.60
N GLY A 312 3.74 12.62 7.95
CA GLY A 312 2.55 13.10 8.67
C GLY A 312 1.94 12.04 9.59
N PHE A 313 1.88 10.80 9.10
CA PHE A 313 1.34 9.65 9.83
C PHE A 313 2.29 9.15 10.94
N GLU A 314 3.59 9.07 10.66
CA GLU A 314 4.57 8.72 11.69
C GLU A 314 4.62 9.76 12.81
N ILE A 315 4.57 11.07 12.49
CA ILE A 315 4.51 12.13 13.50
C ILE A 315 3.24 12.01 14.34
N SER A 316 2.08 11.72 13.77
CA SER A 316 0.83 11.65 14.54
C SER A 316 0.85 10.48 15.54
N LEU A 317 1.31 9.30 15.12
CA LEU A 317 1.52 8.15 16.03
C LEU A 317 2.58 8.44 17.11
N ILE A 318 3.69 9.08 16.75
CA ILE A 318 4.73 9.48 17.71
C ILE A 318 4.17 10.50 18.71
N GLN A 319 3.41 11.50 18.26
CA GLN A 319 2.85 12.55 19.10
C GLN A 319 1.78 12.01 20.05
N GLU A 320 0.98 11.01 19.64
CA GLU A 320 0.03 10.31 20.52
C GLU A 320 0.77 9.68 21.72
N GLU A 321 1.84 8.92 21.46
CA GLU A 321 2.63 8.25 22.51
C GLU A 321 3.45 9.23 23.36
N VAL A 322 4.04 10.27 22.75
CA VAL A 322 4.73 11.36 23.49
C VAL A 322 3.76 12.06 24.44
N THR A 323 2.54 12.36 23.98
CA THR A 323 1.52 13.03 24.81
C THR A 323 1.12 12.17 26.01
N LYS A 324 0.98 10.85 25.85
CA LYS A 324 0.76 9.92 26.97
C LYS A 324 1.93 9.92 27.96
N ILE A 325 3.18 9.91 27.49
CA ILE A 325 4.35 9.97 28.37
C ILE A 325 4.37 11.29 29.17
N TYR A 326 4.07 12.43 28.55
CA TYR A 326 3.97 13.72 29.24
C TYR A 326 2.76 13.85 30.19
N GLN A 327 1.76 12.99 30.08
CA GLN A 327 0.64 12.88 31.05
C GLN A 327 0.97 11.96 32.24
N LEU A 328 1.83 10.95 32.03
CA LEU A 328 2.19 9.94 33.03
C LEU A 328 3.46 10.29 33.84
N TYR A 329 4.35 11.12 33.29
CA TYR A 329 5.68 11.38 33.87
C TYR A 329 6.01 12.88 33.96
N ASP A 330 6.44 13.33 35.13
CA ASP A 330 6.95 14.70 35.34
C ASP A 330 8.28 14.92 34.58
N ASN A 331 8.28 15.86 33.62
CA ASN A 331 9.46 16.34 32.89
C ASN A 331 10.33 15.19 32.31
N PRO A 332 9.80 14.39 31.36
CA PRO A 332 10.48 13.23 30.79
C PRO A 332 11.69 13.60 29.92
N SER A 333 12.57 12.63 29.71
CA SER A 333 13.88 12.74 29.04
C SER A 333 13.84 12.94 27.51
N ILE A 334 12.68 13.30 26.94
CA ILE A 334 12.39 13.27 25.50
C ILE A 334 11.79 14.61 25.02
N SER A 335 11.71 14.82 23.70
CA SER A 335 11.10 16.02 23.12
C SER A 335 9.57 15.99 23.22
N GLU A 336 8.95 17.14 23.55
CA GLU A 336 7.50 17.38 23.46
C GLU A 336 6.98 17.29 22.00
N SER A 337 7.81 17.71 21.03
CA SER A 337 7.51 17.62 19.59
C SER A 337 7.80 16.22 19.06
N GLY A 338 6.78 15.60 18.48
CA GLY A 338 6.85 14.32 17.77
C GLY A 338 7.66 14.38 16.47
N PHE A 339 7.78 15.54 15.82
CA PHE A 339 8.69 15.72 14.68
C PHE A 339 10.16 15.70 15.11
N SER A 340 10.48 16.36 16.23
CA SER A 340 11.82 16.33 16.79
C SER A 340 12.18 14.92 17.30
N VAL A 341 11.21 14.14 17.81
CA VAL A 341 11.37 12.70 18.06
C VAL A 341 11.57 11.91 16.76
N PHE A 342 10.79 12.16 15.70
CA PHE A 342 10.95 11.53 14.38
C PHE A 342 12.36 11.75 13.81
N LEU A 343 12.92 12.97 13.90
CA LEU A 343 14.27 13.27 13.43
C LEU A 343 15.33 12.46 14.22
N GLU A 344 15.16 12.34 15.54
CA GLU A 344 16.03 11.55 16.40
C GLU A 344 15.88 10.03 16.20
N THR A 345 14.76 9.53 15.63
CA THR A 345 14.60 8.09 15.33
C THR A 345 15.30 7.69 14.04
N ILE A 346 15.46 8.58 13.05
CA ILE A 346 16.10 8.29 11.73
C ILE A 346 17.44 7.56 11.91
N LYS A 347 18.31 8.03 12.81
CA LYS A 347 19.64 7.45 13.08
C LYS A 347 19.63 6.04 13.68
N TYR A 348 18.47 5.50 14.04
CA TYR A 348 18.25 4.12 14.51
C TYR A 348 17.48 3.25 13.49
N ARG A 349 17.03 3.79 12.35
CA ARG A 349 16.27 3.07 11.29
C ARG A 349 17.21 2.21 10.43
N TYR A 350 17.91 1.27 11.08
CA TYR A 350 19.03 0.53 10.50
C TYR A 350 18.66 -0.20 9.20
N TYR A 351 17.48 -0.81 9.10
CA TYR A 351 17.05 -1.50 7.87
C TYR A 351 16.95 -0.57 6.67
N CYS A 352 16.24 0.56 6.80
CA CYS A 352 16.05 1.52 5.71
C CYS A 352 17.41 2.06 5.23
N ILE A 353 18.29 2.41 6.17
CA ILE A 353 19.65 2.90 5.91
C ILE A 353 20.52 1.81 5.24
N PHE A 354 20.41 0.55 5.68
CA PHE A 354 21.21 -0.54 5.13
C PHE A 354 20.70 -0.99 3.75
N MET A 355 19.40 -0.99 3.51
CA MET A 355 18.81 -1.32 2.21
C MET A 355 19.21 -0.28 1.15
N LEU A 356 19.03 1.01 1.45
CA LEU A 356 19.42 2.12 0.56
C LEU A 356 20.94 2.20 0.32
N PHE A 357 21.78 1.60 1.18
CA PHE A 357 23.22 1.42 0.92
C PHE A 357 23.53 0.13 0.15
N PHE A 358 22.77 -0.93 0.38
CA PHE A 358 22.95 -2.25 -0.24
C PHE A 358 22.62 -2.22 -1.75
N ILE A 359 21.57 -1.51 -2.16
CA ILE A 359 21.18 -1.37 -3.58
C ILE A 359 22.33 -0.79 -4.44
N PRO A 360 22.88 0.41 -4.18
CA PRO A 360 23.99 0.94 -4.98
C PRO A 360 25.26 0.07 -4.89
N LEU A 361 25.47 -0.66 -3.78
CA LEU A 361 26.59 -1.58 -3.63
C LEU A 361 26.49 -2.79 -4.58
N ILE A 362 25.32 -3.44 -4.68
CA ILE A 362 25.14 -4.56 -5.64
C ILE A 362 25.17 -4.08 -7.08
N ILE A 363 24.66 -2.87 -7.38
CA ILE A 363 24.73 -2.25 -8.71
C ILE A 363 26.19 -1.96 -9.13
N ILE A 364 26.97 -1.29 -8.27
CA ILE A 364 28.36 -0.92 -8.55
C ILE A 364 29.24 -2.17 -8.69
N SER A 365 29.07 -3.16 -7.81
CA SER A 365 29.81 -4.42 -7.93
C SER A 365 29.33 -5.29 -9.09
N GLY A 366 28.05 -5.23 -9.47
CA GLY A 366 27.40 -6.15 -10.41
C GLY A 366 27.44 -7.58 -9.88
N ARG A 367 27.11 -7.75 -8.59
CA ARG A 367 27.19 -9.03 -7.87
C ARG A 367 25.88 -9.30 -7.12
N ASP A 368 25.40 -10.52 -7.27
CA ASP A 368 24.08 -10.96 -6.83
C ASP A 368 24.20 -12.32 -6.14
N PHE A 369 23.14 -12.77 -5.46
CA PHE A 369 23.09 -14.08 -4.80
C PHE A 369 21.66 -14.65 -4.78
N GLY A 370 21.55 -15.97 -4.67
CA GLY A 370 20.27 -16.67 -4.63
C GLY A 370 19.47 -16.51 -5.93
N PRO A 371 18.12 -16.58 -5.87
CA PRO A 371 17.27 -16.50 -7.06
C PRO A 371 17.47 -15.22 -7.89
N MET A 372 17.84 -14.08 -7.28
CA MET A 372 18.13 -12.85 -8.02
C MET A 372 19.37 -12.97 -8.92
N LEU A 373 20.39 -13.77 -8.52
CA LEU A 373 21.54 -14.08 -9.39
C LEU A 373 21.13 -14.96 -10.57
N ILE A 374 20.15 -15.85 -10.37
CA ILE A 374 19.63 -16.76 -11.39
C ILE A 374 18.79 -15.96 -12.40
N ALA A 375 17.89 -15.08 -11.95
CA ALA A 375 17.12 -14.17 -12.81
C ALA A 375 18.02 -13.24 -13.65
N GLU A 376 18.98 -12.54 -13.03
CA GLU A 376 19.93 -11.69 -13.75
C GLU A 376 20.83 -12.47 -14.72
N ARG A 377 21.08 -13.77 -14.48
CA ARG A 377 21.76 -14.64 -15.45
C ARG A 377 20.86 -15.04 -16.59
N ALA A 378 19.62 -15.43 -16.34
CA ALA A 378 18.68 -15.88 -17.37
C ALA A 378 18.48 -14.80 -18.44
N VAL A 379 18.35 -13.52 -18.04
CA VAL A 379 18.27 -12.38 -18.96
C VAL A 379 19.54 -12.17 -19.77
N ARG A 380 20.72 -12.37 -19.17
CA ARG A 380 22.03 -12.11 -19.80
C ARG A 380 22.57 -13.28 -20.64
N VAL A 381 22.07 -14.49 -20.41
CA VAL A 381 22.50 -15.73 -21.11
C VAL A 381 21.50 -16.13 -22.18
N TYR A 382 20.19 -16.16 -21.84
CA TYR A 382 19.10 -16.58 -22.74
C TYR A 382 18.22 -15.40 -23.21
N GLY A 383 18.59 -14.15 -22.97
CA GLY A 383 17.84 -12.99 -23.47
C GLY A 383 16.42 -12.80 -22.91
N ARG A 384 16.04 -13.54 -21.85
CA ARG A 384 14.73 -13.53 -21.16
C ARG A 384 14.28 -12.10 -20.85
N LYS A 385 13.14 -11.66 -21.41
CA LYS A 385 12.62 -10.26 -21.34
C LYS A 385 11.17 -10.15 -20.84
N ASP A 386 10.58 -11.29 -20.53
CA ASP A 386 9.22 -11.46 -19.99
C ASP A 386 9.10 -10.98 -18.53
N GLY A 387 10.11 -11.24 -17.68
CA GLY A 387 9.99 -11.11 -16.22
C GLY A 387 9.59 -12.41 -15.52
N GLY A 388 9.78 -13.52 -16.23
CA GLY A 388 9.53 -14.88 -15.83
C GLY A 388 8.20 -15.45 -16.27
N ASP A 389 8.16 -16.77 -16.23
CA ASP A 389 7.08 -17.61 -16.72
C ASP A 389 5.76 -17.22 -16.02
N GLY A 390 4.70 -17.05 -16.83
CA GLY A 390 3.45 -16.42 -16.40
C GLY A 390 3.43 -14.89 -16.41
N ALA A 391 4.39 -14.21 -17.05
CA ALA A 391 4.50 -12.74 -17.19
C ALA A 391 3.20 -12.03 -17.64
N MET A 392 2.32 -11.77 -16.67
CA MET A 392 0.99 -11.15 -16.76
C MET A 392 0.38 -11.21 -18.18
N LEU A 393 0.08 -12.43 -18.59
CA LEU A 393 -0.82 -12.67 -19.70
C LEU A 393 -2.24 -12.31 -19.24
N ALA A 394 -3.02 -11.68 -20.12
CA ALA A 394 -4.46 -11.66 -19.96
C ALA A 394 -5.03 -13.10 -20.09
N ALA A 395 -6.28 -13.30 -19.69
CA ALA A 395 -6.96 -14.60 -19.74
C ALA A 395 -7.24 -15.14 -21.17
N ASP A 396 -6.62 -14.54 -22.19
CA ASP A 396 -6.62 -14.91 -23.60
C ASP A 396 -5.20 -15.26 -24.12
N GLY A 397 -4.20 -15.33 -23.23
CA GLY A 397 -2.82 -15.65 -23.56
C GLY A 397 -1.99 -14.50 -24.13
N GLN A 398 -2.53 -13.27 -24.22
CA GLN A 398 -1.76 -12.13 -24.71
C GLN A 398 -1.05 -11.36 -23.58
N VAL A 399 0.17 -10.89 -23.87
CA VAL A 399 0.89 -9.91 -23.01
C VAL A 399 -0.04 -8.72 -22.74
N LEU A 400 -0.19 -8.34 -21.46
CA LEU A 400 -0.99 -7.16 -21.08
C LEU A 400 -0.49 -5.86 -21.74
N GLN A 401 -1.03 -5.56 -22.93
CA GLN A 401 -0.95 -4.21 -23.48
C GLN A 401 -1.73 -3.30 -22.52
N SER A 402 -1.07 -2.28 -21.96
CA SER A 402 -1.77 -1.31 -21.11
C SER A 402 -2.95 -0.72 -21.89
N HIS A 403 -4.17 -0.92 -21.38
CA HIS A 403 -5.40 -0.29 -21.90
C HIS A 403 -5.28 1.26 -21.92
N ASN A 404 -4.32 1.80 -21.18
CA ASN A 404 -4.02 3.22 -21.05
C ASN A 404 -2.75 3.65 -21.83
N ALA A 405 -2.20 2.80 -22.70
CA ALA A 405 -0.99 3.10 -23.48
C ALA A 405 -1.14 4.37 -24.37
N PRO A 406 -0.07 5.16 -24.55
CA PRO A 406 -0.08 6.34 -25.43
C PRO A 406 -0.23 5.93 -26.91
N PRO A 407 -0.85 6.76 -27.77
CA PRO A 407 -0.86 6.56 -29.22
C PRO A 407 0.55 6.41 -29.81
N THR A 408 0.70 5.59 -30.86
CA THR A 408 2.00 5.28 -31.47
C THR A 408 2.64 6.49 -32.18
N ASP A 409 1.84 7.48 -32.57
CA ASP A 409 2.26 8.74 -33.18
C ASP A 409 2.54 9.87 -32.17
N LEU A 410 2.32 9.62 -30.88
CA LEU A 410 2.42 10.62 -29.82
C LEU A 410 3.89 11.06 -29.60
N PRO A 411 4.18 12.37 -29.49
CA PRO A 411 5.52 12.87 -29.24
C PRO A 411 6.04 12.47 -27.83
N LYS A 412 6.82 11.39 -27.78
CA LYS A 412 7.53 10.89 -26.59
C LYS A 412 8.44 11.98 -25.99
N LYS A 413 8.06 12.57 -24.86
CA LYS A 413 8.80 13.67 -24.19
C LYS A 413 8.75 13.56 -22.66
N TRP A 414 9.93 13.47 -22.04
CA TRP A 414 10.10 13.28 -20.58
C TRP A 414 9.39 14.35 -19.73
N TRP A 415 9.29 15.59 -20.22
CA TRP A 415 8.65 16.68 -19.48
C TRP A 415 7.14 16.49 -19.29
N ASN A 416 6.49 15.62 -20.08
CA ASN A 416 5.08 15.28 -19.85
C ASN A 416 4.88 14.47 -18.56
N LEU A 417 5.90 13.76 -18.07
CA LEU A 417 5.89 13.12 -16.75
C LEU A 417 6.52 14.01 -15.68
N ALA A 418 7.64 14.68 -15.99
CA ALA A 418 8.32 15.51 -14.99
C ALA A 418 7.52 16.75 -14.57
N PHE A 419 6.72 17.36 -15.45
CA PHE A 419 5.93 18.55 -15.09
C PHE A 419 4.91 18.26 -13.97
N PRO A 420 4.03 17.24 -14.07
CA PRO A 420 3.11 16.91 -12.97
C PRO A 420 3.80 16.61 -11.64
N ILE A 421 4.92 15.88 -11.64
CA ILE A 421 5.66 15.55 -10.40
C ILE A 421 6.32 16.79 -9.80
N VAL A 422 6.89 17.69 -10.61
CA VAL A 422 7.41 18.97 -10.11
C VAL A 422 6.28 19.84 -9.56
N MET A 423 5.10 19.87 -10.21
CA MET A 423 3.94 20.58 -9.68
C MET A 423 3.44 19.97 -8.36
N LEU A 424 3.41 18.63 -8.25
CA LEU A 424 3.06 17.90 -7.03
C LEU A 424 3.96 18.28 -5.86
N ILE A 425 5.28 18.18 -6.05
CA ILE A 425 6.27 18.56 -5.03
C ILE A 425 6.13 20.04 -4.66
N VAL A 426 6.01 20.94 -5.65
CA VAL A 426 5.83 22.38 -5.41
C VAL A 426 4.54 22.67 -4.62
N TYR A 427 3.44 21.99 -4.92
CA TYR A 427 2.20 22.17 -4.17
C TYR A 427 2.27 21.60 -2.76
N ILE A 428 2.81 20.39 -2.54
CA ILE A 428 2.99 19.81 -1.21
C ILE A 428 3.85 20.75 -0.33
N PHE A 429 5.01 21.18 -0.82
CA PHE A 429 5.88 22.11 -0.08
C PHE A 429 5.21 23.47 0.19
N TYR A 430 4.49 24.03 -0.79
CA TYR A 430 3.73 25.28 -0.61
C TYR A 430 2.63 25.12 0.45
N LEU A 431 1.91 23.99 0.43
CA LEU A 431 0.79 23.73 1.31
C LEU A 431 1.24 23.41 2.74
N LEU A 432 2.30 22.62 2.94
CA LEU A 432 2.90 22.42 4.27
C LEU A 432 3.34 23.77 4.87
N ALA A 433 4.05 24.58 4.09
CA ALA A 433 4.45 25.93 4.47
C ALA A 433 3.29 26.97 4.49
N TRP A 434 2.04 26.54 4.34
CA TRP A 434 0.83 27.37 4.44
C TRP A 434 -0.09 26.89 5.56
N THR A 435 -0.35 25.59 5.69
CA THR A 435 -1.15 25.01 6.78
C THR A 435 -0.44 25.15 8.13
N GLY A 436 0.88 25.02 8.17
CA GLY A 436 1.67 25.08 9.40
C GLY A 436 2.11 26.48 9.85
N LYS A 437 1.64 27.56 9.21
CA LYS A 437 1.90 28.91 9.70
C LYS A 437 0.89 29.29 10.78
N ASP A 438 1.32 29.25 12.05
CA ASP A 438 0.55 29.90 13.12
C ASP A 438 0.48 31.42 12.83
N PRO A 439 -0.72 32.04 12.76
CA PRO A 439 -0.85 33.49 12.63
C PRO A 439 -0.35 34.30 13.83
N SER A 440 -0.08 33.67 14.98
CA SER A 440 0.29 34.36 16.23
C SER A 440 1.77 34.74 16.35
N ASP A 441 2.70 33.95 15.79
CA ASP A 441 4.14 34.27 15.74
C ASP A 441 4.65 34.55 14.30
N PRO A 442 4.87 35.82 13.92
CA PRO A 442 5.44 36.18 12.62
C PRO A 442 6.90 35.74 12.38
N ASN A 443 7.61 35.25 13.39
CA ASN A 443 9.05 34.92 13.32
C ASN A 443 9.36 33.43 13.47
N GLN A 444 8.36 32.54 13.34
CA GLN A 444 8.53 31.08 13.39
C GLN A 444 9.72 30.61 12.55
N SER A 445 10.50 29.66 13.09
CA SER A 445 11.52 28.97 12.30
C SER A 445 10.86 28.06 11.27
N PHE A 446 11.61 27.69 10.22
CA PHE A 446 11.14 26.71 9.23
C PHE A 446 10.75 25.37 9.87
N VAL A 447 11.43 24.96 10.95
CA VAL A 447 11.10 23.74 11.69
C VAL A 447 9.70 23.88 12.32
N ASN A 448 9.45 24.92 13.10
CA ASN A 448 8.14 25.17 13.73
C ASN A 448 6.99 25.19 12.71
N VAL A 449 7.21 25.77 11.52
CA VAL A 449 6.20 25.77 10.45
C VAL A 449 5.94 24.36 9.91
N MET A 450 6.95 23.50 9.81
CA MET A 450 6.76 22.10 9.40
C MET A 450 6.16 21.25 10.51
N GLU A 451 6.45 21.53 11.79
CA GLU A 451 5.88 20.87 12.97
C GLU A 451 4.38 21.12 13.10
N ASN A 452 3.94 22.35 12.82
CA ASN A 452 2.53 22.75 12.84
C ASN A 452 1.74 22.34 11.58
N ALA A 453 2.40 21.77 10.55
CA ALA A 453 1.79 21.58 9.24
C ALA A 453 0.81 20.39 9.20
N ASN A 454 -0.43 20.64 8.75
CA ASN A 454 -1.34 19.56 8.41
C ASN A 454 -0.88 18.88 7.11
N ALA A 455 -0.20 17.74 7.26
CA ALA A 455 0.33 16.95 6.16
C ALA A 455 -0.78 16.31 5.30
N TYR A 456 -1.81 15.74 5.93
CA TYR A 456 -2.94 15.10 5.23
C TYR A 456 -3.62 16.02 4.21
N GLN A 457 -3.86 17.28 4.59
CA GLN A 457 -4.38 18.32 3.69
C GLN A 457 -3.38 18.69 2.59
N ALA A 458 -2.10 18.86 2.93
CA ALA A 458 -1.08 19.26 1.99
C ALA A 458 -0.82 18.21 0.89
N LEU A 459 -0.86 16.93 1.26
CA LEU A 459 -0.80 15.79 0.35
C LEU A 459 -2.03 15.76 -0.56
N LEU A 460 -3.24 15.71 0.01
CA LEU A 460 -4.48 15.60 -0.75
C LEU A 460 -4.68 16.75 -1.75
N TRP A 461 -4.54 18.00 -1.29
CA TRP A 461 -4.73 19.17 -2.15
C TRP A 461 -3.56 19.34 -3.13
N GLY A 462 -2.36 18.89 -2.76
CA GLY A 462 -1.19 18.86 -3.63
C GLY A 462 -1.39 17.94 -4.83
N THR A 463 -1.86 16.72 -4.59
CA THR A 463 -2.16 15.73 -5.64
C THR A 463 -3.32 16.16 -6.53
N MET A 464 -4.40 16.70 -5.97
CA MET A 464 -5.49 17.29 -6.76
C MET A 464 -5.01 18.48 -7.62
N GLY A 465 -4.18 19.37 -7.05
CA GLY A 465 -3.56 20.48 -7.79
C GLY A 465 -2.65 20.01 -8.93
N ALA A 466 -1.85 18.98 -8.69
CA ALA A 466 -0.99 18.35 -9.70
C ALA A 466 -1.81 17.70 -10.83
N ALA A 467 -2.86 16.95 -10.50
CA ALA A 467 -3.76 16.35 -11.49
C ALA A 467 -4.44 17.41 -12.37
N LEU A 468 -5.01 18.46 -11.77
CA LEU A 468 -5.66 19.56 -12.49
C LEU A 468 -4.67 20.32 -13.39
N THR A 469 -3.44 20.55 -12.93
CA THR A 469 -2.40 21.19 -13.76
C THR A 469 -1.85 20.27 -14.84
N ALA A 470 -1.76 18.95 -14.62
CA ALA A 470 -1.41 17.97 -15.63
C ALA A 470 -2.43 17.97 -16.78
N VAL A 471 -3.74 17.88 -16.47
CA VAL A 471 -4.81 17.96 -17.48
C VAL A 471 -4.74 19.28 -18.25
N GLY A 472 -4.54 20.41 -17.57
CA GLY A 472 -4.35 21.71 -18.23
C GLY A 472 -3.11 21.75 -19.14
N PHE A 473 -2.00 21.18 -18.70
CA PHE A 473 -0.72 21.13 -19.43
C PHE A 473 -0.77 20.23 -20.67
N TYR A 474 -1.50 19.12 -20.62
CA TYR A 474 -1.74 18.26 -21.78
C TYR A 474 -2.76 18.87 -22.75
N PHE A 475 -3.80 19.54 -22.25
CA PHE A 475 -4.80 20.21 -23.09
C PHE A 475 -4.24 21.43 -23.86
N LEU A 476 -3.20 22.07 -23.34
CA LEU A 476 -2.48 23.18 -24.02
C LEU A 476 -1.47 22.73 -25.08
N GLN A 477 -1.17 21.43 -25.14
CA GLN A 477 -0.32 20.81 -26.15
C GLN A 477 -1.18 20.22 -27.27
N ASP A 478 -1.12 20.82 -28.46
CA ASP A 478 -1.49 20.12 -29.69
C ASP A 478 -0.30 19.28 -30.16
N TYR A 479 -0.54 18.25 -30.98
CA TYR A 479 0.52 17.53 -31.69
C TYR A 479 0.14 17.20 -33.13
N LYS A 480 1.17 17.10 -33.99
CA LYS A 480 1.06 16.57 -35.35
C LYS A 480 2.42 16.04 -35.82
N ASP A 481 2.44 14.98 -36.63
CA ASP A 481 3.64 14.46 -37.29
C ASP A 481 4.82 14.21 -36.31
N GLY A 482 4.50 13.64 -35.12
CA GLY A 482 5.45 13.38 -34.04
C GLY A 482 6.01 14.62 -33.32
N LYS A 483 5.40 15.81 -33.50
CA LYS A 483 5.87 17.09 -32.95
C LYS A 483 4.78 17.82 -32.17
N ILE A 484 5.16 18.45 -31.06
CA ILE A 484 4.27 19.26 -30.21
C ILE A 484 4.13 20.67 -30.80
N ILE A 485 2.89 21.18 -30.79
CA ILE A 485 2.50 22.52 -31.22
C ILE A 485 1.89 23.22 -30.02
N TRP A 486 2.64 24.15 -29.42
CA TRP A 486 2.18 24.94 -28.28
C TRP A 486 1.15 26.00 -28.70
N PHE A 487 0.08 26.15 -27.90
CA PHE A 487 -0.91 27.23 -28.02
C PHE A 487 -1.52 27.38 -29.43
N ASN A 488 -2.05 26.29 -30.01
CA ASN A 488 -2.69 26.31 -31.32
C ASN A 488 -4.06 27.03 -31.33
N VAL A 489 -4.05 28.37 -31.24
CA VAL A 489 -5.27 29.20 -31.21
C VAL A 489 -6.16 28.98 -32.43
N LYS A 490 -5.58 28.74 -33.62
CA LYS A 490 -6.35 28.43 -34.85
C LYS A 490 -7.03 27.06 -34.76
N GLY A 491 -6.34 26.04 -34.26
CA GLY A 491 -6.91 24.73 -33.98
C GLY A 491 -8.04 24.81 -32.96
N TRP A 492 -7.83 25.52 -31.85
CA TRP A 492 -8.84 25.73 -30.81
C TRP A 492 -10.10 26.43 -31.34
N ILE A 493 -9.97 27.54 -32.09
CA ILE A 493 -11.11 28.21 -32.74
C ILE A 493 -11.85 27.26 -33.68
N ASN A 494 -11.12 26.52 -34.53
CA ASN A 494 -11.73 25.55 -35.45
C ASN A 494 -12.43 24.40 -34.70
N ARG A 495 -11.90 23.94 -33.56
CA ARG A 495 -12.55 22.93 -32.70
C ARG A 495 -13.86 23.46 -32.10
N VAL A 496 -13.88 24.69 -31.58
CA VAL A 496 -15.10 25.33 -31.05
C VAL A 496 -16.17 25.51 -32.15
N VAL A 497 -15.77 25.99 -33.33
CA VAL A 497 -16.69 26.17 -34.48
C VAL A 497 -17.21 24.82 -35.00
N ARG A 498 -16.36 23.80 -35.14
CA ARG A 498 -16.78 22.45 -35.54
C ARG A 498 -17.69 21.78 -34.50
N GLY A 499 -17.50 22.04 -33.20
CA GLY A 499 -18.41 21.59 -32.15
C GLY A 499 -19.82 22.16 -32.32
N SER A 500 -19.92 23.47 -32.57
CA SER A 500 -21.19 24.14 -32.90
C SER A 500 -21.83 23.58 -34.18
N GLN A 501 -21.04 23.32 -35.23
CA GLN A 501 -21.53 22.73 -36.47
C GLN A 501 -22.01 21.28 -36.31
N LYS A 502 -21.29 20.40 -35.58
CA LYS A 502 -21.75 19.02 -35.29
C LYS A 502 -23.11 19.03 -34.57
N TYR A 503 -23.34 19.99 -33.66
CA TYR A 503 -24.64 20.13 -32.99
C TYR A 503 -25.73 20.59 -33.97
N SER A 504 -25.46 21.62 -34.78
CA SER A 504 -26.40 22.13 -35.79
C SER A 504 -26.74 21.08 -36.86
N GLN A 505 -25.77 20.27 -37.28
CA GLN A 505 -25.94 19.24 -38.31
C GLN A 505 -26.70 18.01 -37.79
N LYS A 506 -26.64 17.74 -36.48
CA LYS A 506 -27.48 16.71 -35.82
C LYS A 506 -28.95 17.14 -35.73
N CYS A 507 -29.24 18.45 -35.71
CA CYS A 507 -30.60 18.99 -35.84
C CYS A 507 -31.07 19.07 -37.31
N CYS A 508 -30.20 19.46 -38.23
CA CYS A 508 -30.54 19.64 -39.66
C CYS A 508 -30.20 18.38 -40.49
N ARG A 509 -30.98 17.31 -40.32
CA ARG A 509 -30.80 16.00 -41.00
C ARG A 509 -31.28 16.02 -42.47
N ASP A 510 -30.71 16.89 -43.31
CA ASP A 510 -30.93 16.86 -44.76
C ASP A 510 -30.07 15.76 -45.43
N LYS A 511 -30.71 14.88 -46.20
CA LYS A 511 -30.12 13.61 -46.67
C LYS A 511 -29.19 13.71 -47.91
N HIS A 512 -28.85 14.92 -48.37
CA HIS A 512 -28.21 15.13 -49.68
C HIS A 512 -26.98 16.06 -49.69
N ALA A 513 -26.38 16.34 -48.52
CA ALA A 513 -25.02 16.89 -48.50
C ALA A 513 -24.01 15.79 -48.87
N ILE A 514 -23.16 16.03 -49.87
CA ILE A 514 -22.00 15.18 -50.15
C ILE A 514 -21.04 15.34 -48.98
N VAL A 515 -20.87 14.27 -48.20
CA VAL A 515 -19.88 14.21 -47.12
C VAL A 515 -18.52 13.95 -47.76
N PRO A 516 -17.48 14.78 -47.51
CA PRO A 516 -16.11 14.44 -47.89
C PRO A 516 -15.71 13.13 -47.21
N THR A 517 -15.10 12.20 -47.95
CA THR A 517 -14.61 10.93 -47.39
C THR A 517 -13.64 11.21 -46.26
N ALA A 518 -13.97 10.73 -45.05
CA ALA A 518 -13.31 11.13 -43.81
C ALA A 518 -11.78 10.91 -43.84
N GLU A 519 -11.33 9.89 -44.57
CA GLU A 519 -9.95 9.47 -44.75
C GLU A 519 -9.00 10.55 -45.31
N GLU A 520 -9.53 11.56 -46.03
CA GLU A 520 -8.72 12.67 -46.57
C GLU A 520 -8.58 13.86 -45.60
N ASP A 521 -9.62 14.20 -44.83
CA ASP A 521 -9.63 15.39 -43.95
C ASP A 521 -8.90 15.09 -42.62
N GLU A 522 -8.96 13.84 -42.14
CA GLU A 522 -8.47 13.41 -40.82
C GLU A 522 -6.95 13.53 -40.65
N LYS A 523 -6.17 13.26 -41.71
CA LYS A 523 -4.69 13.37 -41.71
C LYS A 523 -4.16 14.82 -41.75
N SER A 524 -5.04 15.82 -41.89
CA SER A 524 -4.61 17.20 -42.15
C SER A 524 -4.39 18.04 -40.88
N HIS A 525 -5.09 17.76 -39.78
CA HIS A 525 -5.17 18.63 -38.59
C HIS A 525 -4.24 18.19 -37.44
N ALA A 526 -3.97 19.10 -36.51
CA ALA A 526 -3.30 18.79 -35.25
C ALA A 526 -4.30 18.30 -34.20
N LEU A 527 -3.97 17.21 -33.52
CA LEU A 527 -4.72 16.62 -32.41
C LEU A 527 -4.35 17.32 -31.10
N VAL A 528 -5.16 17.18 -30.06
CA VAL A 528 -4.75 17.56 -28.68
C VAL A 528 -4.00 16.36 -28.09
N LEU A 529 -2.92 16.59 -27.33
CA LEU A 529 -2.17 15.52 -26.66
C LEU A 529 -3.08 14.68 -25.74
N MET A 530 -4.06 15.32 -25.10
CA MET A 530 -5.12 14.66 -24.35
C MET A 530 -6.39 15.54 -24.32
N GLY A 531 -7.51 15.00 -24.80
CA GLY A 531 -8.84 15.62 -24.65
C GLY A 531 -9.43 15.40 -23.25
N TYR A 532 -10.47 16.14 -22.87
CA TYR A 532 -11.08 16.02 -21.53
C TYR A 532 -11.66 14.63 -21.25
N GLU A 533 -12.24 13.96 -22.28
CA GLU A 533 -12.79 12.62 -22.17
C GLU A 533 -11.67 11.60 -21.94
N GLN A 534 -10.62 11.66 -22.76
CA GLN A 534 -9.42 10.84 -22.62
C GLN A 534 -8.75 11.04 -21.24
N ALA A 535 -8.61 12.29 -20.79
CA ALA A 535 -8.06 12.61 -19.47
C ALA A 535 -8.90 12.00 -18.34
N MET A 536 -10.23 12.14 -18.40
CA MET A 536 -11.11 11.56 -17.39
C MET A 536 -11.07 10.03 -17.40
N SER A 537 -11.10 9.39 -18.58
CA SER A 537 -10.95 7.94 -18.72
C SER A 537 -9.61 7.45 -18.19
N SER A 538 -8.49 8.08 -18.55
CA SER A 538 -7.15 7.71 -18.08
C SER A 538 -6.96 7.95 -16.57
N PHE A 539 -7.60 8.98 -16.01
CA PHE A 539 -7.61 9.22 -14.56
C PHE A 539 -8.44 8.17 -13.80
N ILE A 540 -9.58 7.73 -14.35
CA ILE A 540 -10.40 6.66 -13.78
C ILE A 540 -9.69 5.30 -13.88
N LEU A 541 -9.10 4.97 -15.04
CA LEU A 541 -8.27 3.75 -15.21
C LEU A 541 -7.07 3.74 -14.25
N GLY A 542 -6.52 4.91 -13.92
CA GLY A 542 -5.50 5.04 -12.87
C GLY A 542 -6.05 4.71 -11.48
N MET A 543 -7.21 5.26 -11.10
CA MET A 543 -7.88 4.95 -9.82
C MET A 543 -8.30 3.49 -9.69
N GLU A 544 -8.73 2.86 -10.79
CA GLU A 544 -9.19 1.47 -10.82
C GLU A 544 -8.07 0.49 -10.44
N LYS A 545 -6.84 0.73 -10.93
CA LYS A 545 -5.63 -0.09 -10.65
C LYS A 545 -5.29 -0.24 -9.15
N ILE A 546 -5.77 0.65 -8.26
CA ILE A 546 -5.38 0.67 -6.83
C ILE A 546 -6.53 0.33 -5.85
N PHE A 547 -7.71 -0.05 -6.35
CA PHE A 547 -8.87 -0.34 -5.50
C PHE A 547 -8.64 -1.46 -4.47
N GLY A 548 -7.88 -2.51 -4.81
CA GLY A 548 -7.56 -3.60 -3.88
C GLY A 548 -6.76 -3.14 -2.65
N ALA A 549 -5.71 -2.33 -2.85
CA ALA A 549 -4.90 -1.78 -1.76
C ALA A 549 -5.73 -0.93 -0.79
N LEU A 550 -6.72 -0.18 -1.30
CA LEU A 550 -7.63 0.61 -0.47
C LEU A 550 -8.55 -0.25 0.40
N VAL A 551 -8.92 -1.46 -0.05
CA VAL A 551 -9.65 -2.44 0.77
C VAL A 551 -8.73 -3.03 1.84
N VAL A 552 -7.51 -3.43 1.48
CA VAL A 552 -6.49 -3.94 2.44
C VAL A 552 -6.21 -2.90 3.54
N LEU A 553 -5.98 -1.64 3.17
CA LEU A 553 -5.72 -0.54 4.10
C LEU A 553 -6.90 -0.30 5.07
N THR A 554 -8.14 -0.32 4.57
CA THR A 554 -9.35 -0.20 5.39
C THR A 554 -9.47 -1.34 6.40
N LEU A 555 -9.20 -2.57 5.96
CA LEU A 555 -9.19 -3.76 6.82
C LEU A 555 -8.00 -3.76 7.80
N ALA A 556 -6.86 -3.18 7.45
CA ALA A 556 -5.71 -3.03 8.32
C ALA A 556 -5.99 -2.09 9.50
N TRP A 557 -6.66 -0.95 9.26
CA TRP A 557 -7.11 -0.04 10.32
C TRP A 557 -8.17 -0.69 11.22
N ALA A 558 -9.16 -1.39 10.64
CA ALA A 558 -10.16 -2.16 11.40
C ALA A 558 -9.53 -3.28 12.24
N SER A 559 -8.49 -3.94 11.71
CA SER A 559 -7.65 -4.91 12.43
C SER A 559 -6.90 -4.24 13.59
N GLY A 560 -6.28 -3.07 13.37
CA GLY A 560 -5.66 -2.28 14.43
C GLY A 560 -6.62 -1.94 15.57
N ALA A 561 -7.87 -1.58 15.25
CA ALA A 561 -8.92 -1.32 16.23
C ALA A 561 -9.32 -2.59 17.01
N ILE A 562 -9.54 -3.74 16.36
CA ILE A 562 -9.97 -4.96 17.06
C ILE A 562 -8.88 -5.53 17.98
N MET A 563 -7.59 -5.40 17.62
CA MET A 563 -6.48 -5.81 18.49
C MET A 563 -6.44 -4.99 19.79
N LYS A 564 -6.80 -3.70 19.74
CA LYS A 564 -6.96 -2.86 20.95
C LYS A 564 -8.17 -3.31 21.78
N ALA A 565 -9.31 -3.57 21.14
CA ALA A 565 -10.54 -3.97 21.83
C ALA A 565 -10.44 -5.30 22.58
N VAL A 566 -9.78 -6.32 22.01
CA VAL A 566 -9.52 -7.59 22.73
C VAL A 566 -8.47 -7.46 23.86
N GLY A 567 -7.83 -6.30 24.02
CA GLY A 567 -6.84 -6.04 25.06
C GLY A 567 -5.43 -6.55 24.73
N LEU A 568 -5.08 -6.75 23.45
CA LEU A 568 -3.73 -7.22 23.07
C LEU A 568 -2.64 -6.22 23.50
N ASN A 569 -2.95 -4.93 23.50
CA ASN A 569 -2.13 -3.86 24.09
C ASN A 569 -1.79 -4.09 25.57
N ARG A 570 -2.78 -4.45 26.38
CA ARG A 570 -2.61 -4.64 27.83
C ARG A 570 -1.79 -5.88 28.15
N LEU A 571 -2.03 -6.97 27.42
CA LEU A 571 -1.21 -8.18 27.48
C LEU A 571 0.25 -7.92 27.07
N PHE A 572 0.49 -7.17 25.98
CA PHE A 572 1.86 -6.82 25.59
C PHE A 572 2.54 -5.92 26.61
N GLY A 573 1.84 -4.92 27.16
CA GLY A 573 2.33 -4.06 28.24
C GLY A 573 2.85 -4.87 29.42
N ALA A 574 2.02 -5.75 29.98
CA ALA A 574 2.37 -6.62 31.11
C ALA A 574 3.50 -7.63 30.82
N ILE A 575 3.73 -7.99 29.54
CA ILE A 575 4.89 -8.79 29.12
C ILE A 575 6.16 -7.93 29.02
N VAL A 576 6.04 -6.68 28.55
CA VAL A 576 7.16 -5.75 28.32
C VAL A 576 7.69 -5.14 29.63
N THR A 577 6.82 -4.79 30.58
CA THR A 577 7.20 -4.26 31.89
C THR A 577 7.66 -5.34 32.88
N ASN A 578 7.60 -6.62 32.50
CA ASN A 578 7.98 -7.74 33.36
C ASN A 578 9.48 -7.66 33.76
N PRO A 579 9.84 -7.60 35.05
CA PRO A 579 11.24 -7.45 35.49
C PRO A 579 12.20 -8.60 35.10
N ALA A 580 11.69 -9.73 34.60
CA ALA A 580 12.52 -10.80 34.03
C ALA A 580 12.97 -10.50 32.58
N LEU A 581 12.31 -9.57 31.89
CA LEU A 581 12.69 -9.12 30.54
C LEU A 581 13.74 -8.01 30.64
N ASN A 582 14.85 -8.14 29.91
CA ASN A 582 15.83 -7.07 29.84
C ASN A 582 15.35 -6.00 28.84
N TYR A 583 15.01 -4.80 29.32
CA TYR A 583 14.55 -3.69 28.48
C TYR A 583 15.52 -3.34 27.32
N GLN A 584 16.81 -3.65 27.45
CA GLN A 584 17.83 -3.44 26.40
C GLN A 584 17.59 -4.24 25.11
N ILE A 585 16.76 -5.29 25.14
CA ILE A 585 16.37 -6.00 23.91
C ILE A 585 15.08 -5.47 23.28
N LEU A 586 14.37 -4.52 23.89
CA LEU A 586 13.11 -3.98 23.37
C LEU A 586 13.23 -3.35 21.97
N PRO A 587 14.29 -2.59 21.61
CA PRO A 587 14.49 -2.12 20.23
C PRO A 587 14.55 -3.26 19.19
N THR A 588 15.18 -4.38 19.57
CA THR A 588 15.30 -5.58 18.72
C THR A 588 14.01 -6.39 18.68
N LEU A 589 13.32 -6.53 19.81
CA LEU A 589 12.02 -7.21 19.86
C LEU A 589 10.98 -6.43 19.06
N SER A 590 10.92 -5.11 19.20
CA SER A 590 10.04 -4.24 18.40
C SER A 590 10.28 -4.44 16.90
N PHE A 591 11.54 -4.38 16.47
CA PHE A 591 11.92 -4.62 15.08
C PHE A 591 11.52 -6.00 14.55
N ILE A 592 11.77 -7.08 15.32
CA ILE A 592 11.43 -8.45 14.91
C ILE A 592 9.91 -8.67 14.91
N ILE A 593 9.18 -8.17 15.91
CA ILE A 593 7.72 -8.31 15.98
C ILE A 593 7.05 -7.52 14.84
N SER A 594 7.51 -6.29 14.56
CA SER A 594 7.03 -5.51 13.42
C SER A 594 7.33 -6.18 12.08
N ILE A 595 8.48 -6.84 11.90
CA ILE A 595 8.73 -7.68 10.70
C ILE A 595 7.69 -8.79 10.59
N LEU A 596 7.44 -9.54 11.67
CA LEU A 596 6.52 -10.68 11.66
C LEU A 596 5.06 -10.28 11.41
N ILE A 597 4.63 -9.12 11.94
CA ILE A 597 3.30 -8.57 11.67
C ILE A 597 3.24 -8.09 10.21
N ALA A 598 4.12 -7.17 9.78
CA ALA A 598 4.06 -6.58 8.44
C ALA A 598 4.22 -7.60 7.31
N PHE A 599 5.07 -8.61 7.48
CA PHE A 599 5.24 -9.70 6.51
C PHE A 599 3.94 -10.48 6.28
N ALA A 600 3.11 -10.63 7.31
CA ALA A 600 1.91 -11.46 7.28
C ALA A 600 0.59 -10.66 7.20
N THR A 601 0.63 -9.34 7.39
CA THR A 601 -0.48 -8.43 7.07
C THR A 601 -0.33 -7.74 5.71
N GLY A 602 0.88 -7.73 5.13
CA GLY A 602 1.16 -7.02 3.87
C GLY A 602 1.09 -5.50 4.00
N THR A 603 1.41 -4.92 5.16
CA THR A 603 1.29 -3.46 5.33
C THR A 603 2.16 -2.90 6.47
N SER A 604 2.96 -1.89 6.14
CA SER A 604 3.69 -1.09 7.12
C SER A 604 2.75 -0.23 7.97
N TRP A 605 1.81 0.48 7.33
CA TRP A 605 0.92 1.44 7.99
C TRP A 605 0.03 0.77 9.04
N GLY A 606 -0.55 -0.40 8.72
CA GLY A 606 -1.31 -1.20 9.68
C GLY A 606 -0.42 -1.69 10.84
N THR A 607 0.79 -2.14 10.54
CA THR A 607 1.75 -2.61 11.55
C THR A 607 2.15 -1.51 12.53
N MET A 608 2.35 -0.27 12.08
CA MET A 608 2.61 0.88 12.96
C MET A 608 1.39 1.20 13.84
N THR A 609 0.20 1.28 13.24
CA THR A 609 -1.08 1.55 13.94
C THR A 609 -1.35 0.53 15.06
N ILE A 610 -0.97 -0.72 14.84
CA ILE A 610 -0.94 -1.78 15.85
C ILE A 610 0.16 -1.47 16.86
N MET A 611 1.43 -1.51 16.45
CA MET A 611 2.58 -1.64 17.35
C MET A 611 2.84 -0.45 18.27
N PHE A 612 2.64 0.79 17.82
CA PHE A 612 2.92 1.98 18.65
C PHE A 612 2.28 1.89 20.05
N PRO A 613 0.94 1.80 20.17
CA PRO A 613 0.26 1.67 21.46
C PRO A 613 0.36 0.28 22.12
N LEU A 614 1.03 -0.71 21.50
CA LEU A 614 1.39 -1.97 22.20
C LEU A 614 2.66 -1.81 23.04
N ILE A 615 3.62 -0.97 22.60
CA ILE A 615 5.02 -1.12 23.02
C ILE A 615 5.76 0.18 23.35
N VAL A 616 5.34 1.36 22.87
CA VAL A 616 6.12 2.60 23.05
C VAL A 616 6.09 3.09 24.50
N VAL A 617 4.90 3.39 25.05
CA VAL A 617 4.75 3.75 26.49
C VAL A 617 5.30 2.64 27.42
N PRO A 618 4.94 1.35 27.27
CA PRO A 618 5.49 0.28 28.12
C PRO A 618 7.03 0.14 28.06
N SER A 619 7.65 0.43 26.91
CA SER A 619 9.12 0.41 26.80
C SER A 619 9.78 1.63 27.44
N TYR A 620 9.10 2.79 27.46
CA TYR A 620 9.57 3.97 28.20
C TYR A 620 9.59 3.68 29.70
N GLU A 621 8.51 3.08 30.22
CA GLU A 621 8.41 2.64 31.62
C GLU A 621 9.46 1.56 31.96
N ALA A 622 9.51 0.46 31.21
CA ALA A 622 10.42 -0.66 31.47
C ALA A 622 11.91 -0.28 31.42
N SER A 623 12.26 0.79 30.70
CA SER A 623 13.62 1.34 30.63
C SER A 623 13.90 2.46 31.64
N ASN A 624 12.94 2.82 32.50
CA ASN A 624 13.00 3.97 33.42
C ASN A 624 13.31 5.29 32.68
N GLY A 625 12.73 5.46 31.48
CA GLY A 625 12.87 6.66 30.67
C GLY A 625 14.21 6.81 29.92
N ASP A 626 14.85 5.71 29.50
CA ASP A 626 16.04 5.82 28.62
C ASP A 626 15.63 6.23 27.21
N SER A 627 15.96 7.47 26.84
CA SER A 627 15.74 8.03 25.51
C SER A 627 16.30 7.16 24.38
N ASN A 628 17.39 6.42 24.59
CA ASN A 628 17.97 5.53 23.56
C ASN A 628 17.09 4.31 23.31
N ILE A 629 16.46 3.78 24.36
CA ILE A 629 15.51 2.68 24.25
C ILE A 629 14.24 3.20 23.58
N PHE A 630 13.73 4.36 23.99
CA PHE A 630 12.57 5.02 23.37
C PHE A 630 12.74 5.25 21.85
N TYR A 631 13.79 5.97 21.44
CA TYR A 631 14.07 6.21 20.01
C TYR A 631 14.37 4.90 19.25
N GLY A 632 15.06 3.95 19.89
CA GLY A 632 15.37 2.65 19.32
C GLY A 632 14.15 1.74 19.15
N VAL A 633 13.15 1.82 20.05
CA VAL A 633 11.87 1.12 19.96
C VAL A 633 11.04 1.71 18.84
N ILE A 634 10.84 3.04 18.81
CA ILE A 634 10.10 3.71 17.73
C ILE A 634 10.74 3.42 16.37
N ALA A 635 12.06 3.60 16.22
CA ALA A 635 12.76 3.27 14.98
C ALA A 635 12.71 1.77 14.65
N GLY A 636 12.69 0.91 15.67
CA GLY A 636 12.51 -0.53 15.52
C GLY A 636 11.14 -0.87 14.93
N ILE A 637 10.06 -0.27 15.44
CA ILE A 637 8.71 -0.43 14.88
C ILE A 637 8.69 0.02 13.42
N LEU A 638 9.16 1.25 13.16
CA LEU A 638 9.07 1.90 11.85
C LEU A 638 9.89 1.15 10.79
N ALA A 639 11.16 0.90 11.07
CA ALA A 639 12.04 0.17 10.14
C ALA A 639 11.72 -1.34 10.08
N GLY A 640 11.11 -1.91 11.12
CA GLY A 640 10.69 -3.30 11.16
C GLY A 640 9.41 -3.53 10.35
N ALA A 641 8.48 -2.57 10.38
CA ALA A 641 7.29 -2.58 9.54
C ALA A 641 7.69 -2.59 8.05
N VAL A 642 8.50 -1.61 7.64
CA VAL A 642 9.10 -1.53 6.29
C VAL A 642 9.81 -2.84 5.88
N ALA A 643 10.52 -3.46 6.83
CA ALA A 643 11.31 -4.68 6.57
C ALA A 643 10.48 -5.96 6.39
N GLY A 644 9.32 -6.06 7.03
CA GLY A 644 8.38 -7.17 6.82
C GLY A 644 7.55 -6.97 5.55
N ASP A 645 7.08 -5.74 5.33
CA ASP A 645 6.24 -5.33 4.20
C ASP A 645 6.93 -5.62 2.84
N HIS A 646 8.16 -5.12 2.66
CA HIS A 646 9.04 -5.36 1.50
C HIS A 646 9.51 -6.82 1.35
N ALA A 647 9.22 -7.72 2.30
CA ALA A 647 9.44 -9.16 2.14
C ALA A 647 8.14 -9.92 1.82
N SER A 648 6.98 -9.27 1.95
CA SER A 648 5.67 -9.91 1.96
C SER A 648 5.14 -10.23 0.56
N PRO A 649 4.60 -11.44 0.31
CA PRO A 649 3.92 -11.78 -0.95
C PRO A 649 2.57 -11.09 -1.14
N ILE A 650 2.08 -10.42 -0.11
CA ILE A 650 0.73 -9.83 -0.02
C ILE A 650 0.78 -8.32 0.23
N SER A 651 1.96 -7.71 0.21
CA SER A 651 2.11 -6.25 0.35
C SER A 651 1.68 -5.53 -0.91
N ASP A 652 0.91 -4.46 -0.75
CA ASP A 652 0.56 -3.57 -1.84
C ASP A 652 1.79 -2.88 -2.49
N THR A 653 2.90 -2.63 -1.79
CA THR A 653 4.13 -2.12 -2.44
C THR A 653 4.80 -3.19 -3.29
N THR A 654 4.88 -4.44 -2.80
CA THR A 654 5.36 -5.62 -3.55
C THR A 654 4.51 -5.87 -4.79
N ILE A 655 3.18 -5.83 -4.67
CA ILE A 655 2.24 -6.04 -5.77
C ILE A 655 2.37 -4.94 -6.83
N LEU A 656 2.42 -3.67 -6.42
CA LEU A 656 2.56 -2.53 -7.35
C LEU A 656 3.95 -2.49 -7.99
N GLY A 657 5.01 -2.90 -7.29
CA GLY A 657 6.37 -3.01 -7.81
C GLY A 657 6.50 -4.10 -8.89
N ALA A 658 5.91 -5.28 -8.65
CA ALA A 658 5.83 -6.35 -9.65
C ALA A 658 4.97 -5.95 -10.86
N MET A 659 3.78 -5.36 -10.62
CA MET A 659 2.87 -4.90 -11.67
C MET A 659 3.49 -3.82 -12.56
N ALA A 660 4.17 -2.82 -11.98
CA ALA A 660 4.80 -1.74 -12.75
C ALA A 660 5.99 -2.24 -13.59
N SER A 661 6.70 -3.25 -13.07
CA SER A 661 7.83 -3.90 -13.74
C SER A 661 7.41 -4.96 -14.76
N GLU A 662 6.14 -5.38 -14.79
CA GLU A 662 5.63 -6.54 -15.54
C GLU A 662 6.45 -7.82 -15.30
N CYS A 663 6.66 -8.17 -14.02
CA CYS A 663 7.14 -9.49 -13.62
C CYS A 663 6.12 -10.21 -12.76
N MET A 664 6.23 -11.54 -12.67
CA MET A 664 5.34 -12.32 -11.80
C MET A 664 5.58 -12.03 -10.32
N LEU A 665 4.50 -11.76 -9.58
CA LEU A 665 4.52 -11.42 -8.15
C LEU A 665 5.34 -12.43 -7.33
N ILE A 666 5.12 -13.72 -7.55
CA ILE A 666 5.84 -14.76 -6.83
C ILE A 666 7.34 -14.78 -7.17
N ASN A 667 7.74 -14.38 -8.38
CA ASN A 667 9.15 -14.32 -8.81
C ASN A 667 9.85 -13.09 -8.22
N HIS A 668 9.17 -11.95 -8.15
CA HIS A 668 9.60 -10.77 -7.36
C HIS A 668 9.86 -11.17 -5.90
N VAL A 669 8.88 -11.80 -5.23
CA VAL A 669 9.00 -12.26 -3.84
C VAL A 669 10.15 -13.26 -3.64
N LYS A 670 10.22 -14.33 -4.46
CA LYS A 670 11.29 -15.34 -4.42
C LYS A 670 12.69 -14.71 -4.55
N THR A 671 12.84 -13.67 -5.37
CA THR A 671 14.13 -13.02 -5.64
C THR A 671 14.49 -11.95 -4.63
N GLN A 672 13.52 -11.20 -4.07
CA GLN A 672 13.80 -10.15 -3.07
C GLN A 672 13.91 -10.64 -1.62
N ALA A 673 13.17 -11.69 -1.23
CA ALA A 673 13.14 -12.14 0.16
C ALA A 673 14.53 -12.47 0.75
N PRO A 674 15.49 -13.09 0.02
CA PRO A 674 16.85 -13.30 0.53
C PRO A 674 17.63 -12.00 0.79
N TYR A 675 17.37 -10.94 0.02
CA TYR A 675 17.98 -9.63 0.22
C TYR A 675 17.38 -8.93 1.45
N ALA A 676 16.05 -8.86 1.53
CA ALA A 676 15.33 -8.31 2.67
C ALA A 676 15.73 -9.01 3.98
N ALA A 677 15.74 -10.35 3.99
CA ALA A 677 16.15 -11.15 5.15
C ALA A 677 17.62 -10.89 5.55
N MET A 678 18.55 -10.83 4.59
CA MET A 678 19.96 -10.54 4.88
C MET A 678 20.13 -9.14 5.51
N VAL A 679 19.47 -8.12 4.96
CA VAL A 679 19.52 -6.75 5.51
C VAL A 679 18.88 -6.68 6.90
N ALA A 680 17.76 -7.39 7.13
CA ALA A 680 17.12 -7.48 8.45
C ALA A 680 18.01 -8.18 9.49
N ILE A 681 18.68 -9.28 9.13
CA ILE A 681 19.62 -10.01 10.01
C ILE A 681 20.75 -9.08 10.48
N TRP A 682 21.35 -8.30 9.59
CA TRP A 682 22.39 -7.34 10.00
C TRP A 682 21.82 -6.13 10.75
N SER A 683 20.61 -5.69 10.42
CA SER A 683 19.89 -4.67 11.20
C SER A 683 19.68 -5.09 12.65
N VAL A 684 19.50 -6.39 12.92
CA VAL A 684 19.54 -6.93 14.29
C VAL A 684 20.97 -7.01 14.84
N LEU A 685 21.86 -7.74 14.15
CA LEU A 685 23.18 -8.14 14.69
C LEU A 685 24.13 -6.97 14.97
N VAL A 686 24.15 -5.95 14.10
CA VAL A 686 25.03 -4.77 14.24
C VAL A 686 24.27 -3.45 14.39
N GLY A 687 22.95 -3.45 14.23
CA GLY A 687 22.05 -2.31 14.47
C GLY A 687 21.37 -2.34 15.84
N THR A 688 20.12 -2.81 15.89
CA THR A 688 19.23 -2.68 17.05
C THR A 688 19.77 -3.33 18.32
N LEU A 689 20.42 -4.50 18.23
CA LEU A 689 20.88 -5.24 19.42
C LEU A 689 22.08 -4.58 20.15
N PRO A 690 23.18 -4.17 19.48
CA PRO A 690 24.21 -3.39 20.16
C PRO A 690 23.74 -1.98 20.52
N SER A 691 22.81 -1.39 19.76
CA SER A 691 22.24 -0.07 20.05
C SER A 691 21.41 -0.07 21.34
N GLY A 692 20.48 -1.02 21.51
CA GLY A 692 19.66 -1.16 22.72
C GLY A 692 20.44 -1.58 23.97
N ARG A 693 21.59 -2.25 23.79
CA ARG A 693 22.53 -2.56 24.88
C ARG A 693 23.48 -1.41 25.23
N GLY A 694 23.47 -0.31 24.48
CA GLY A 694 24.45 0.77 24.62
C GLY A 694 25.90 0.38 24.32
N THR A 695 26.12 -0.76 23.65
CA THR A 695 27.47 -1.30 23.38
C THR A 695 28.27 -0.39 22.46
N PHE A 696 27.59 0.20 21.47
CA PHE A 696 28.16 1.10 20.47
C PHE A 696 27.18 2.24 20.21
N GLY A 697 27.70 3.45 19.93
CA GLY A 697 26.89 4.56 19.44
C GLY A 697 26.45 4.34 17.99
N ASN A 698 25.28 4.86 17.61
CA ASN A 698 24.57 4.50 16.37
C ASN A 698 25.40 4.66 15.08
N GLY A 699 26.31 5.65 15.02
CA GLY A 699 27.21 5.82 13.87
C GLY A 699 28.23 4.68 13.70
N ILE A 700 28.61 4.01 14.80
CA ILE A 700 29.44 2.80 14.77
C ILE A 700 28.58 1.59 14.35
N CYS A 701 27.35 1.47 14.87
CA CYS A 701 26.38 0.47 14.42
C CYS A 701 26.13 0.57 12.90
N ALA A 702 25.96 1.78 12.39
CA ALA A 702 25.78 2.04 10.96
C ALA A 702 27.02 1.68 10.13
N LEU A 703 28.22 2.07 10.59
CA LEU A 703 29.48 1.70 9.94
C LEU A 703 29.70 0.18 9.90
N LEU A 704 29.39 -0.53 11.00
CA LEU A 704 29.44 -1.99 11.04
C LEU A 704 28.44 -2.62 10.07
N GLY A 705 27.24 -2.04 9.94
CA GLY A 705 26.25 -2.41 8.91
C GLY A 705 26.81 -2.29 7.51
N PHE A 706 27.34 -1.12 7.14
CA PHE A 706 27.94 -0.90 5.82
C PHE A 706 29.11 -1.86 5.52
N LEU A 707 29.95 -2.14 6.52
CA LEU A 707 31.03 -3.14 6.42
C LEU A 707 30.50 -4.57 6.24
N ALA A 708 29.37 -4.91 6.87
CA ALA A 708 28.72 -6.20 6.69
C ALA A 708 28.05 -6.34 5.30
N MET A 709 27.41 -5.27 4.79
CA MET A 709 26.90 -5.25 3.41
C MET A 709 28.04 -5.45 2.41
N LEU A 710 29.17 -4.75 2.60
CA LEU A 710 30.40 -4.91 1.81
C LEU A 710 30.94 -6.34 1.87
N PHE A 711 30.97 -6.95 3.05
CA PHE A 711 31.38 -8.35 3.21
C PHE A 711 30.50 -9.29 2.39
N HIS A 712 29.17 -9.17 2.46
CA HIS A 712 28.27 -10.01 1.67
C HIS A 712 28.42 -9.81 0.16
N ALA A 713 28.45 -8.56 -0.32
CA ALA A 713 28.58 -8.26 -1.75
C ALA A 713 29.87 -8.82 -2.38
N PHE A 714 30.98 -8.85 -1.63
CA PHE A 714 32.27 -9.34 -2.15
C PHE A 714 32.62 -10.79 -1.79
N VAL A 715 32.07 -11.35 -0.70
CA VAL A 715 32.39 -12.71 -0.21
C VAL A 715 31.29 -13.72 -0.49
N THR A 716 30.02 -13.42 -0.22
CA THR A 716 28.92 -14.39 -0.45
C THR A 716 28.38 -14.31 -1.86
N ALA A 717 28.16 -13.11 -2.37
CA ALA A 717 27.59 -12.87 -3.71
C ALA A 717 28.60 -13.08 -4.84
N ALA A 718 28.13 -13.50 -6.01
CA ALA A 718 28.93 -13.75 -7.21
C ALA A 718 28.61 -12.73 -8.31
N PRO A 719 29.55 -12.40 -9.22
CA PRO A 719 29.23 -11.60 -10.40
C PRO A 719 28.25 -12.35 -11.31
N ALA A 720 27.27 -11.62 -11.85
CA ALA A 720 26.23 -12.16 -12.73
C ALA A 720 26.83 -13.03 -13.84
N ILE A 721 27.77 -12.49 -14.63
CA ILE A 721 28.55 -13.24 -15.62
C ILE A 721 30.01 -13.33 -15.15
N ASN A 722 30.61 -14.53 -15.15
CA ASN A 722 32.00 -14.74 -14.71
C ASN A 722 32.69 -15.95 -15.35
N LYS A 723 34.03 -15.89 -15.40
CA LYS A 723 34.97 -16.89 -15.99
C LYS A 723 34.80 -18.35 -15.57
N SER A 724 34.10 -18.61 -14.47
CA SER A 724 34.00 -19.95 -13.89
C SER A 724 32.59 -20.52 -13.93
N GLY A 725 31.59 -19.77 -14.43
CA GLY A 725 30.17 -20.11 -14.31
C GLY A 725 29.63 -20.09 -12.87
N ARG A 726 30.50 -20.26 -11.86
CA ARG A 726 30.19 -20.40 -10.43
C ARG A 726 29.16 -19.39 -9.93
N TYR A 727 28.19 -19.87 -9.17
CA TYR A 727 27.21 -19.06 -8.44
C TYR A 727 27.78 -18.49 -7.12
N ASP A 728 26.91 -17.82 -6.36
CA ASP A 728 27.14 -17.44 -4.97
C ASP A 728 27.30 -18.65 -4.03
N ILE A 729 27.68 -18.40 -2.77
CA ILE A 729 27.96 -19.47 -1.79
C ILE A 729 26.72 -20.33 -1.48
N PHE A 730 25.50 -19.75 -1.48
CA PHE A 730 24.28 -20.47 -1.14
C PHE A 730 23.82 -21.38 -2.28
N THR A 731 23.83 -20.86 -3.52
CA THR A 731 23.43 -21.63 -4.71
C THR A 731 24.42 -22.76 -5.04
N GLU A 732 25.74 -22.54 -4.86
CA GLU A 732 26.72 -23.63 -4.97
C GLU A 732 26.55 -24.69 -3.86
N PHE A 733 26.10 -24.30 -2.67
CA PHE A 733 25.84 -25.23 -1.56
C PHE A 733 24.55 -26.03 -1.78
N TYR A 734 23.52 -25.43 -2.38
CA TYR A 734 22.32 -26.11 -2.84
C TYR A 734 22.67 -27.20 -3.87
N LEU A 735 23.37 -26.86 -4.95
CA LEU A 735 23.83 -27.83 -5.97
C LEU A 735 24.71 -28.95 -5.39
N PHE A 736 25.52 -28.66 -4.36
CA PHE A 736 26.31 -29.67 -3.66
C PHE A 736 25.44 -30.64 -2.84
N ILE A 737 24.34 -30.17 -2.24
CA ILE A 737 23.39 -31.01 -1.49
C ILE A 737 22.51 -31.84 -2.44
N THR A 738 22.00 -31.25 -3.52
CA THR A 738 21.17 -31.93 -4.52
C THR A 738 21.97 -32.78 -5.52
N GLY A 739 23.30 -32.90 -5.34
CA GLY A 739 24.14 -33.72 -6.21
C GLY A 739 24.24 -33.22 -7.66
N ASN A 740 23.77 -32.01 -7.96
CA ASN A 740 23.50 -31.47 -9.29
C ASN A 740 22.35 -32.19 -10.05
N GLU A 741 21.30 -32.60 -9.33
CA GLU A 741 20.05 -33.14 -9.93
C GLU A 741 19.30 -32.07 -10.75
N ASP A 742 19.25 -30.83 -10.26
CA ASP A 742 18.77 -29.62 -10.95
C ASP A 742 19.59 -29.37 -12.23
N GLN A 743 19.00 -29.68 -13.39
CA GLN A 743 19.69 -29.55 -14.69
C GLN A 743 19.72 -28.10 -15.17
N TYR A 744 18.69 -27.32 -14.85
CA TYR A 744 18.58 -25.92 -15.26
C TYR A 744 19.75 -25.08 -14.74
N LEU A 745 20.06 -25.17 -13.44
CA LEU A 745 21.18 -24.47 -12.84
C LEU A 745 22.54 -24.99 -13.31
N VAL A 746 22.64 -26.25 -13.75
CA VAL A 746 23.87 -26.83 -14.32
C VAL A 746 24.12 -26.31 -15.73
N ASP A 747 23.10 -26.27 -16.58
CA ASP A 747 23.20 -25.70 -17.94
C ASP A 747 23.51 -24.20 -17.88
N LEU A 748 22.74 -23.44 -17.11
CA LEU A 748 22.93 -21.99 -16.93
C LEU A 748 24.33 -21.66 -16.39
N LYS A 749 24.94 -22.55 -15.60
CA LYS A 749 26.32 -22.40 -15.11
C LYS A 749 27.36 -22.55 -16.21
N GLU A 750 27.24 -23.54 -17.08
CA GLU A 750 28.18 -23.74 -18.19
C GLU A 750 27.94 -22.71 -19.31
N LYS A 751 26.69 -22.35 -19.61
CA LYS A 751 26.36 -21.28 -20.57
C LYS A 751 26.77 -19.89 -20.05
N THR A 752 26.69 -19.60 -18.74
CA THR A 752 27.28 -18.39 -18.14
C THR A 752 28.79 -18.30 -18.41
N LYS A 753 29.50 -19.44 -18.42
CA LYS A 753 30.92 -19.50 -18.78
C LYS A 753 31.13 -19.30 -20.28
N GLN A 754 30.31 -19.92 -21.14
CA GLN A 754 30.36 -19.72 -22.60
C GLN A 754 30.17 -18.23 -22.97
N VAL A 755 29.14 -17.57 -22.42
CA VAL A 755 28.88 -16.12 -22.62
C VAL A 755 30.03 -15.24 -22.10
N PHE A 756 30.74 -15.65 -21.05
CA PHE A 756 31.97 -14.96 -20.64
C PHE A 756 33.11 -15.13 -21.68
N GLU A 757 33.23 -16.31 -22.28
CA GLU A 757 34.31 -16.64 -23.23
C GLU A 757 34.05 -16.08 -24.66
N THR A 758 32.80 -15.99 -25.10
CA THR A 758 32.41 -15.38 -26.39
C THR A 758 32.25 -13.87 -26.32
N GLY A 759 31.70 -13.34 -25.23
CA GLY A 759 31.27 -11.94 -25.12
C GLY A 759 29.90 -11.65 -25.77
N GLU A 760 29.26 -12.66 -26.36
CA GLU A 760 27.96 -12.57 -27.03
C GLU A 760 26.94 -13.46 -26.30
N ALA A 761 25.67 -13.01 -26.24
CA ALA A 761 24.57 -13.84 -25.75
C ALA A 761 24.30 -14.99 -26.72
N LEU A 762 23.83 -16.13 -26.20
CA LEU A 762 23.60 -17.32 -27.02
C LEU A 762 22.26 -17.24 -27.75
N GLU A 763 22.19 -17.83 -28.94
CA GLU A 763 20.90 -18.12 -29.58
C GLU A 763 20.14 -19.13 -28.70
N VAL A 764 18.87 -18.82 -28.42
CA VAL A 764 18.02 -19.59 -27.50
C VAL A 764 17.38 -20.74 -28.26
N THR A 765 17.45 -21.96 -27.73
CA THR A 765 16.79 -23.13 -28.32
C THR A 765 15.44 -23.42 -27.64
N GLU A 766 14.51 -24.10 -28.32
CA GLU A 766 13.23 -24.49 -27.70
C GLU A 766 13.40 -25.38 -26.46
N GLU A 767 14.43 -26.22 -26.43
CA GLU A 767 14.74 -27.09 -25.28
C GLU A 767 15.17 -26.25 -24.07
N ASP A 768 15.90 -25.15 -24.29
CA ASP A 768 16.30 -24.21 -23.23
C ASP A 768 15.12 -23.46 -22.62
N ILE A 769 14.10 -23.15 -23.43
CA ILE A 769 12.85 -22.50 -22.96
C ILE A 769 12.04 -23.50 -22.14
N LYS A 770 11.86 -24.73 -22.63
CA LYS A 770 11.12 -25.79 -21.92
C LYS A 770 11.80 -26.20 -20.61
N ALA A 771 13.11 -26.01 -20.47
CA ALA A 771 13.84 -26.24 -19.22
C ALA A 771 13.50 -25.25 -18.08
N PHE A 772 12.87 -24.09 -18.36
CA PHE A 772 12.29 -23.22 -17.31
C PHE A 772 10.95 -23.78 -16.79
N ASP A 773 10.13 -24.29 -17.70
CA ASP A 773 8.74 -24.72 -17.49
C ASP A 773 8.63 -26.02 -16.67
N ASP A 774 9.70 -26.83 -16.65
CA ASP A 774 9.68 -28.15 -16.02
C ASP A 774 9.93 -28.16 -14.50
N ASP A 775 10.71 -27.20 -13.96
CA ASP A 775 11.24 -27.22 -12.58
C ASP A 775 10.42 -26.41 -11.54
N GLU A 776 9.43 -25.61 -11.96
CA GLU A 776 8.38 -25.08 -11.05
C GLU A 776 7.39 -26.22 -10.67
N GLY A 777 7.87 -27.19 -9.89
CA GLY A 777 7.15 -28.41 -9.49
C GLY A 777 5.91 -28.24 -8.60
N LEU A 778 5.25 -27.08 -8.65
CA LEU A 778 4.08 -26.71 -7.85
C LEU A 778 3.04 -25.85 -8.60
N LEU A 779 2.79 -26.05 -9.92
CA LEU A 779 1.55 -25.57 -10.57
C LEU A 779 1.11 -26.26 -11.88
N LYS A 780 1.52 -27.49 -12.16
CA LYS A 780 1.14 -28.25 -13.38
C LYS A 780 -0.30 -28.80 -13.33
N ASP A 781 -1.30 -27.92 -13.38
CA ASP A 781 -2.73 -28.29 -13.52
C ASP A 781 -3.56 -27.22 -14.29
N GLN A 782 -2.99 -26.71 -15.38
CA GLN A 782 -3.70 -26.01 -16.47
C GLN A 782 -2.85 -26.13 -17.73
N GLY A 783 -3.39 -26.74 -18.79
CA GLY A 783 -2.65 -27.04 -20.01
C GLY A 783 -3.30 -26.43 -21.24
N GLU A 784 -2.58 -25.53 -21.91
CA GLU A 784 -2.84 -25.06 -23.27
C GLU A 784 -1.52 -25.07 -24.07
N GLU A 785 -1.60 -25.27 -25.38
CA GLU A 785 -0.46 -25.60 -26.25
C GLU A 785 -0.07 -24.38 -27.11
N PHE A 786 1.21 -24.00 -27.10
CA PHE A 786 1.68 -22.70 -27.58
C PHE A 786 1.91 -22.67 -29.12
N ASP A 787 1.35 -21.68 -29.81
CA ASP A 787 1.49 -21.53 -31.28
C ASP A 787 2.70 -20.66 -31.66
N LEU A 788 3.67 -21.27 -32.35
CA LEU A 788 4.95 -20.69 -32.71
C LEU A 788 4.84 -19.50 -33.69
N ALA A 789 3.79 -19.46 -34.53
CA ALA A 789 3.69 -18.50 -35.64
C ALA A 789 3.57 -17.02 -35.22
N MET A 790 3.25 -16.77 -33.94
CA MET A 790 3.14 -15.43 -33.37
C MET A 790 4.51 -14.77 -33.07
N TYR A 791 5.56 -15.56 -32.83
CA TYR A 791 6.86 -15.04 -32.38
C TYR A 791 7.65 -14.40 -33.54
N GLU A 792 7.69 -15.05 -34.70
CA GLU A 792 8.37 -14.56 -35.91
C GLU A 792 7.83 -13.19 -36.38
N ALA A 793 6.53 -12.95 -36.18
CA ALA A 793 5.88 -11.69 -36.54
C ALA A 793 6.34 -10.50 -35.68
N TYR A 794 6.80 -10.74 -34.45
CA TYR A 794 7.21 -9.70 -33.51
C TYR A 794 8.66 -9.23 -33.78
N GLU A 795 9.57 -10.18 -34.03
CA GLU A 795 11.00 -9.89 -34.16
C GLU A 795 11.33 -8.97 -35.34
N ALA A 796 10.56 -9.08 -36.43
CA ALA A 796 10.68 -8.26 -37.64
C ALA A 796 10.51 -6.74 -37.42
N THR A 797 10.06 -6.30 -36.23
CA THR A 797 9.73 -4.88 -35.96
C THR A 797 10.85 -4.12 -35.24
N PHE A 798 11.78 -4.78 -34.54
CA PHE A 798 12.68 -4.10 -33.59
C PHE A 798 14.18 -4.52 -33.61
N THR A 799 14.63 -5.27 -34.60
CA THR A 799 16.05 -5.66 -34.73
C THR A 799 16.95 -4.52 -35.22
N SER A 800 17.74 -3.95 -34.30
CA SER A 800 18.94 -3.17 -34.62
C SER A 800 20.00 -3.36 -33.52
N PRO A 801 21.13 -4.04 -33.81
CA PRO A 801 22.11 -4.38 -32.78
C PRO A 801 22.87 -3.14 -32.28
N VAL A 802 22.86 -2.94 -30.96
CA VAL A 802 23.70 -1.94 -30.30
C VAL A 802 25.10 -2.53 -30.12
N HIS A 803 26.01 -2.21 -31.04
CA HIS A 803 27.42 -2.56 -30.87
C HIS A 803 28.01 -1.89 -29.63
N ASP A 804 28.37 -2.70 -28.62
CA ASP A 804 29.31 -2.26 -27.60
C ASP A 804 30.72 -2.14 -28.21
N LYS A 805 31.53 -1.20 -27.73
CA LYS A 805 32.82 -0.84 -28.34
C LYS A 805 33.89 -0.55 -27.28
N ASP A 806 34.41 -1.60 -26.68
CA ASP A 806 35.57 -1.52 -25.77
C ASP A 806 36.61 -2.65 -25.99
N THR A 807 37.02 -2.87 -27.24
CA THR A 807 38.35 -3.43 -27.60
C THR A 807 38.74 -3.11 -29.04
N ILE A 808 40.02 -2.80 -29.27
CA ILE A 808 40.63 -2.62 -30.60
C ILE A 808 41.96 -3.40 -30.64
N PRO A 809 42.17 -4.24 -31.66
CA PRO A 809 43.39 -4.11 -32.48
C PRO A 809 43.08 -3.68 -33.92
N GLU A 810 44.10 -3.13 -34.59
CA GLU A 810 44.03 -2.69 -35.99
C GLU A 810 44.39 -3.83 -36.95
N GLU A 811 43.67 -4.00 -38.06
CA GLU A 811 44.27 -4.30 -39.38
C GLU A 811 43.27 -4.01 -40.53
N GLU A 812 43.78 -3.68 -41.71
CA GLU A 812 42.98 -3.26 -42.87
C GLU A 812 42.59 -4.44 -43.77
N SER A 813 41.33 -4.50 -44.21
CA SER A 813 41.00 -4.94 -45.58
C SER A 813 39.61 -4.46 -46.00
N ALA A 814 39.45 -4.11 -47.27
CA ALA A 814 38.18 -3.67 -47.85
C ALA A 814 37.65 -4.73 -48.83
N VAL A 815 36.35 -5.01 -48.75
CA VAL A 815 35.60 -5.73 -49.79
C VAL A 815 34.28 -4.98 -50.04
N GLU A 816 33.96 -4.81 -51.31
CA GLU A 816 32.84 -4.04 -51.85
C GLU A 816 31.95 -5.00 -52.64
N PHE A 817 30.64 -5.10 -52.35
CA PHE A 817 29.71 -5.86 -53.20
C PHE A 817 28.29 -5.27 -53.25
N THR A 818 28.08 -4.47 -54.29
CA THR A 818 26.88 -4.28 -55.14
C THR A 818 25.48 -4.66 -54.64
N LEU A 819 24.53 -3.74 -54.85
CA LEU A 819 23.11 -4.02 -55.10
C LEU A 819 22.91 -4.78 -56.42
N ASP A 820 21.85 -5.58 -56.53
CA ASP A 820 21.29 -6.02 -57.82
C ASP A 820 19.76 -6.10 -57.77
N GLU A 821 19.09 -5.72 -58.87
CA GLU A 821 17.63 -5.71 -59.05
C GLU A 821 17.27 -6.49 -60.32
N SER A 822 16.71 -7.71 -60.21
CA SER A 822 16.20 -8.39 -61.41
C SER A 822 15.06 -9.40 -61.16
N THR A 823 13.89 -9.12 -61.77
CA THR A 823 12.94 -10.04 -62.47
C THR A 823 12.47 -11.36 -61.81
N VAL A 824 11.20 -11.83 -61.80
CA VAL A 824 9.88 -11.59 -62.46
C VAL A 824 9.35 -12.92 -63.06
N VAL A 825 8.11 -13.32 -62.68
CA VAL A 825 7.21 -14.31 -63.38
C VAL A 825 7.66 -15.81 -63.29
N THR A 826 6.83 -16.87 -63.19
CA THR A 826 5.53 -17.23 -63.85
C THR A 826 4.64 -18.19 -63.02
N ASN A 827 3.42 -18.52 -63.53
CA ASN A 827 2.44 -19.47 -62.95
C ASN A 827 2.60 -20.94 -63.40
N ALA A 828 2.15 -21.88 -62.53
CA ALA A 828 1.50 -23.19 -62.82
C ALA A 828 2.33 -24.29 -63.56
N PRO A 829 2.02 -25.61 -63.45
CA PRO A 829 0.71 -26.23 -63.76
C PRO A 829 0.14 -27.21 -62.69
N MET A 830 -0.98 -27.88 -63.02
CA MET A 830 -1.58 -29.00 -62.29
C MET A 830 -1.18 -30.37 -62.90
N ASP A 831 -1.45 -31.46 -62.17
CA ASP A 831 -2.02 -32.76 -62.62
C ASP A 831 -2.19 -33.66 -61.35
N GLU A 832 -3.42 -33.96 -60.90
CA GLU A 832 -4.20 -35.21 -61.12
C GLU A 832 -3.65 -36.51 -60.47
N GLU A 833 -4.29 -37.01 -59.39
CA GLU A 833 -5.10 -38.26 -59.39
C GLU A 833 -5.70 -38.65 -58.00
N SER A 834 -7.04 -38.71 -57.90
CA SER A 834 -7.86 -39.57 -57.00
C SER A 834 -7.76 -39.37 -55.46
N THR A 835 -8.75 -39.71 -54.62
CA THR A 835 -10.07 -40.38 -54.79
C THR A 835 -11.24 -39.54 -54.21
N VAL A 836 -12.49 -40.00 -54.39
CA VAL A 836 -13.75 -39.24 -54.27
C VAL A 836 -14.86 -40.05 -53.53
N ASP A 837 -15.98 -39.39 -53.18
CA ASP A 837 -17.28 -39.87 -52.65
C ASP A 837 -17.45 -40.01 -51.11
N HIS A 838 -18.61 -39.77 -50.47
CA HIS A 838 -20.00 -39.34 -50.82
C HIS A 838 -20.68 -38.88 -49.47
N THR A 839 -21.82 -38.20 -49.27
CA THR A 839 -22.79 -37.21 -49.88
C THR A 839 -23.89 -37.00 -48.78
N VAL A 840 -24.80 -36.00 -48.69
CA VAL A 840 -25.14 -34.68 -49.31
C VAL A 840 -26.00 -33.94 -48.23
N GLY A 841 -26.29 -32.63 -48.22
CA GLY A 841 -26.02 -31.51 -49.12
C GLY A 841 -26.90 -30.29 -48.75
N GLU A 842 -26.65 -29.12 -49.34
CA GLU A 842 -27.47 -27.90 -49.15
C GLU A 842 -28.81 -27.96 -49.94
N PRO A 843 -29.76 -27.01 -49.74
CA PRO A 843 -29.66 -25.72 -50.45
C PRO A 843 -30.20 -24.46 -49.73
N ILE A 844 -29.44 -23.36 -49.87
CA ILE A 844 -29.90 -22.02 -50.32
C ILE A 844 -31.19 -21.42 -49.73
N LEU A 845 -31.09 -20.26 -49.06
CA LEU A 845 -31.94 -19.08 -49.36
C LEU A 845 -31.35 -17.76 -48.82
N THR A 846 -31.90 -16.62 -49.29
CA THR A 846 -31.24 -15.31 -49.26
C THR A 846 -32.03 -14.20 -48.55
N ALA A 847 -31.28 -13.22 -48.01
CA ALA A 847 -31.68 -11.83 -47.67
C ALA A 847 -32.72 -11.62 -46.54
N GLY A 848 -32.61 -10.49 -45.83
CA GLY A 848 -33.61 -10.09 -44.82
C GLY A 848 -33.16 -9.03 -43.81
N THR A 849 -33.14 -7.77 -44.22
CA THR A 849 -32.93 -6.57 -43.39
C THR A 849 -33.84 -6.40 -42.16
N LEU A 850 -33.30 -5.72 -41.13
CA LEU A 850 -33.93 -4.74 -40.20
C LEU A 850 -34.55 -5.16 -38.84
N ALA A 851 -34.19 -4.32 -37.85
CA ALA A 851 -34.96 -3.78 -36.72
C ALA A 851 -35.06 -4.55 -35.38
N ASP A 852 -34.61 -3.83 -34.34
CA ASP A 852 -35.10 -3.66 -32.96
C ASP A 852 -36.34 -4.47 -32.51
N GLU A 853 -36.25 -5.08 -31.31
CA GLU A 853 -37.10 -4.70 -30.15
C GLU A 853 -36.56 -5.25 -28.81
N GLU A 854 -37.09 -4.76 -27.69
CA GLU A 854 -36.70 -5.11 -26.32
C GLU A 854 -37.39 -6.40 -25.82
N SER A 855 -36.72 -7.21 -24.99
CA SER A 855 -37.39 -8.00 -23.94
C SER A 855 -36.42 -8.53 -22.88
N ALA A 856 -36.87 -8.63 -21.63
CA ALA A 856 -36.12 -9.23 -20.53
C ALA A 856 -36.20 -10.77 -20.54
N VAL A 857 -35.22 -11.42 -19.91
CA VAL A 857 -35.22 -12.87 -19.65
C VAL A 857 -34.93 -13.11 -18.17
N GLU A 858 -35.88 -13.75 -17.47
CA GLU A 858 -35.67 -14.31 -16.14
C GLU A 858 -34.76 -15.55 -16.24
N TYR A 859 -33.87 -15.76 -15.26
CA TYR A 859 -33.19 -17.04 -15.09
C TYR A 859 -33.67 -17.74 -13.82
N THR A 860 -34.19 -18.94 -14.00
CA THR A 860 -34.90 -19.71 -12.98
C THR A 860 -33.95 -20.48 -12.06
N LEU A 861 -34.23 -20.47 -10.75
CA LEU A 861 -33.57 -21.35 -9.78
C LEU A 861 -33.89 -22.83 -10.07
N GLY A 862 -32.87 -23.69 -10.01
CA GLY A 862 -32.99 -25.14 -10.15
C GLY A 862 -32.68 -25.88 -8.86
N GLU A 863 -33.70 -26.23 -8.08
CA GLU A 863 -33.57 -27.14 -6.93
C GLU A 863 -34.02 -28.57 -7.28
N SER A 864 -33.11 -29.54 -7.13
CA SER A 864 -33.36 -30.91 -6.62
C SER A 864 -32.01 -31.66 -6.57
N THR A 865 -31.78 -32.68 -5.73
CA THR A 865 -32.70 -33.53 -4.96
C THR A 865 -32.26 -33.70 -3.49
N THR A 866 -33.24 -33.96 -2.61
CA THR A 866 -33.02 -34.29 -1.19
C THR A 866 -32.95 -35.80 -0.95
N SER A 867 -32.02 -36.27 -0.11
CA SER A 867 -32.19 -37.31 0.94
C SER A 867 -30.85 -37.97 1.32
N ALA A 868 -30.65 -38.56 2.51
CA ALA A 868 -31.21 -38.32 3.85
C ALA A 868 -30.47 -39.26 4.83
N LEU A 869 -30.19 -38.82 6.07
CA LEU A 869 -30.28 -39.63 7.30
C LEU A 869 -29.97 -38.80 8.55
N SER A 870 -30.41 -39.28 9.71
CA SER A 870 -30.42 -38.55 10.99
C SER A 870 -29.77 -39.34 12.13
N ALA A 871 -29.02 -38.65 12.99
CA ALA A 871 -28.78 -38.99 14.39
C ALA A 871 -28.51 -37.68 15.16
#